data_AF-A0A2B4R9K5-F1
#
_entry.id   AF-A0A2B4R9K5-F1
#
_cell.length_a   1.000
_cell.length_b   1.000
_cell.length_c   1.000
_cell.angle_alpha   90.00
_cell.angle_beta   90.00
_cell.angle_gamma   90.00
#
_symmetry.space_group_name_H-M   'P 1'
#
loop_
_entity.id
_entity.type
_entity.pdbx_description
1 polymer ?
#
loop_
_entity_poly.entity_id
_entity_poly.type
_entity_poly.pdbx_seq_one_letter_code
_entity_poly.pdbx_strand_id
1 'polypeptide(L)'
;MKGAFEELKVEADENRFEQELIFYMEKLDISEEICRLKNHLQYFKETLTTERQAAKESDLKEKENSLGERTKEIGKQEINIEARKSAVRTEESRIRQKDKDLNREREDIKRREKIAKKDVNEAERVKEKFEKKNSEIQSKEKELKDLEADLKERKRIINQKERKSKKTFERAEKIDEEIKEKEKKFEEERAEIEQKLKEKIEEYDRKLADIEEIKNTADAVKFDKSEEGKDAKIVVQEAIRQAKKLSEDKAKEFDELQEKYCKGTFAGFATPLIEIDTSFEELKEQMEQIKEHAEGSGYLEILQSFLDKIEDYFLEAEKSKKVLGFSSTYRNIIFGLATCKNYELLLEILNNWGGEQEEDNEESEEDYEKTAVAKAMKTSKSIQQEIYEKNQGLDLVLVGDLTGSMASYHQLLKDKFKDLCKELFPMIKNLKIGIVFYLDHDSHLPYVTKVCKLTKDVEALQYFIESVPVATVGNSTFDEAVEDAFNDVVNMNWREIGNRSVVLFGDAKPHEPENCPNRYDYFHLTKRMFNDKIVVNSVFCGGRYGDEQLQKLEDVDVADFSESVSRLGHPNFFSWVANVTGGMIIGVEQIDDLIDIIMAAAAKDAGNLEEFEKKLKLKAPSKLKLIDIAKKSQRRIAHQKRKLLK
;
A
#
# COMPACT_ATOMS: atom_id res chain seq x y z
N MET A 1 -25.70 -2.74 -185.92
CA MET A 1 -26.93 -2.67 -186.73
C MET A 1 -27.14 -1.19 -187.04
N LYS A 2 -26.62 -0.68 -188.17
CA LYS A 2 -27.25 -0.69 -189.51
C LYS A 2 -28.52 0.19 -189.54
N GLY A 3 -28.40 1.47 -189.96
CA GLY A 3 -29.59 2.31 -190.15
C GLY A 3 -29.47 3.80 -190.52
N ALA A 4 -28.39 4.54 -190.21
CA ALA A 4 -28.40 6.01 -190.40
C ALA A 4 -27.03 6.68 -190.63
N PHE A 5 -26.05 5.99 -191.23
CA PHE A 5 -24.68 6.49 -191.41
C PHE A 5 -24.38 6.89 -192.88
N GLU A 6 -25.32 7.59 -193.53
CA GLU A 6 -25.28 7.80 -195.00
C GLU A 6 -25.12 9.27 -195.45
N GLU A 7 -24.93 10.24 -194.54
CA GLU A 7 -24.87 11.68 -194.91
C GLU A 7 -23.58 12.47 -194.63
N LEU A 8 -22.60 12.00 -193.85
CA LEU A 8 -21.37 12.79 -193.60
C LEU A 8 -20.07 12.06 -193.98
N LYS A 9 -19.57 12.44 -195.17
CA LYS A 9 -18.21 12.18 -195.66
C LYS A 9 -17.18 12.97 -194.84
N VAL A 10 -16.44 12.31 -193.95
CA VAL A 10 -15.12 12.77 -193.47
C VAL A 10 -14.23 11.54 -193.28
N GLU A 11 -12.96 11.64 -193.71
CA GLU A 11 -11.96 10.57 -193.58
C GLU A 11 -11.53 10.39 -192.13
N ALA A 12 -11.31 9.14 -191.70
CA ALA A 12 -10.74 8.81 -190.41
C ALA A 12 -9.22 8.69 -190.51
N ASP A 13 -8.49 9.47 -189.72
CA ASP A 13 -7.02 9.41 -189.64
C ASP A 13 -6.60 8.19 -188.79
N GLU A 14 -6.18 7.11 -189.45
CA GLU A 14 -5.73 5.87 -188.80
C GLU A 14 -4.59 6.11 -187.79
N ASN A 15 -3.65 7.02 -188.08
CA ASN A 15 -2.56 7.33 -187.14
C ASN A 15 -3.11 7.89 -185.82
N ARG A 16 -4.16 8.72 -185.89
CA ARG A 16 -4.77 9.28 -184.69
C ARG A 16 -5.57 8.25 -183.91
N PHE A 17 -6.22 7.31 -184.60
CA PHE A 17 -6.90 6.18 -183.95
C PHE A 17 -5.91 5.23 -183.25
N GLU A 18 -4.78 4.92 -183.88
CA GLU A 18 -3.71 4.13 -183.26
C GLU A 18 -3.08 4.86 -182.07
N GLN A 19 -2.81 6.17 -182.18
CA GLN A 19 -2.30 6.97 -181.06
C GLN A 19 -3.29 7.05 -179.88
N GLU A 20 -4.59 7.22 -180.13
CA GLU A 20 -5.60 7.17 -179.06
C GLU A 20 -5.72 5.77 -178.45
N LEU A 21 -5.63 4.70 -179.24
CA LEU A 21 -5.59 3.32 -178.72
C LEU A 21 -4.36 3.07 -177.82
N ILE A 22 -3.17 3.52 -178.23
CA ILE A 22 -1.95 3.42 -177.41
C ILE A 22 -2.10 4.24 -176.13
N PHE A 23 -2.59 5.47 -176.21
CA PHE A 23 -2.85 6.32 -175.04
C PHE A 23 -3.84 5.68 -174.06
N TYR A 24 -4.92 5.07 -174.54
CA TYR A 24 -5.87 4.35 -173.68
C TYR A 24 -5.28 3.04 -173.14
N MET A 25 -4.41 2.35 -173.87
CA MET A 25 -3.70 1.16 -173.35
C MET A 25 -2.71 1.51 -172.24
N GLU A 26 -1.88 2.54 -172.42
CA GLU A 26 -0.98 3.03 -171.35
C GLU A 26 -1.78 3.46 -170.11
N LYS A 27 -2.92 4.15 -170.30
CA LYS A 27 -3.76 4.59 -169.19
C LYS A 27 -4.59 3.48 -168.52
N LEU A 28 -4.62 2.27 -169.11
CA LEU A 28 -5.24 1.07 -168.53
C LEU A 28 -4.23 0.17 -167.80
N ASP A 29 -2.92 0.36 -167.99
CA ASP A 29 -1.89 -0.43 -167.30
C ASP A 29 -1.69 0.03 -165.85
N ILE A 30 -2.51 -0.51 -164.95
CA ILE A 30 -2.43 -0.28 -163.51
C ILE A 30 -1.42 -1.20 -162.79
N SER A 31 -0.55 -1.90 -163.52
CA SER A 31 0.35 -2.91 -162.94
C SER A 31 1.38 -2.29 -161.97
N GLU A 32 1.87 -1.09 -162.28
CA GLU A 32 2.82 -0.37 -161.43
C GLU A 32 2.15 0.10 -160.12
N GLU A 33 0.94 0.67 -160.20
CA GLU A 33 0.09 1.05 -159.06
C GLU A 33 -0.18 -0.12 -158.11
N ILE A 34 -0.49 -1.31 -158.64
CA ILE A 34 -0.69 -2.53 -157.85
C ILE A 34 0.60 -2.91 -157.12
N CYS A 35 1.76 -2.81 -157.78
CA CYS A 35 3.06 -3.09 -157.16
C CYS A 35 3.38 -2.08 -156.05
N ARG A 36 3.17 -0.78 -156.30
CA ARG A 36 3.37 0.30 -155.33
C ARG A 36 2.45 0.13 -154.11
N LEU A 37 1.18 -0.18 -154.32
CA LEU A 37 0.22 -0.46 -153.23
C LEU A 37 0.63 -1.69 -152.41
N LYS A 38 1.09 -2.76 -153.06
CA LYS A 38 1.55 -3.99 -152.38
C LYS A 38 2.75 -3.70 -151.48
N ASN A 39 3.73 -2.92 -151.96
CA ASN A 39 4.87 -2.49 -151.17
C ASN A 39 4.45 -1.59 -149.98
N HIS A 40 3.54 -0.63 -150.18
CA HIS A 40 3.01 0.19 -149.08
C HIS A 40 2.26 -0.64 -148.03
N LEU A 41 1.43 -1.60 -148.45
CA LEU A 41 0.71 -2.49 -147.53
C LEU A 41 1.64 -3.41 -146.73
N GLN A 42 2.74 -3.85 -147.35
CA GLN A 42 3.76 -4.64 -146.65
C GLN A 42 4.53 -3.78 -145.64
N TYR A 43 5.02 -2.60 -146.04
CA TYR A 43 5.70 -1.67 -145.15
C TYR A 43 4.80 -1.22 -143.98
N PHE A 44 3.50 -1.04 -144.23
CA PHE A 44 2.50 -0.74 -143.18
C PHE A 44 2.33 -1.88 -142.19
N LYS A 45 2.27 -3.14 -142.65
CA LYS A 45 2.22 -4.31 -141.77
C LYS A 45 3.51 -4.47 -140.94
N GLU A 46 4.67 -4.29 -141.57
CA GLU A 46 5.97 -4.34 -140.88
C GLU A 46 6.10 -3.21 -139.84
N THR A 47 5.62 -2.00 -140.15
CA THR A 47 5.55 -0.88 -139.19
C THR A 47 4.62 -1.19 -138.01
N LEU A 48 3.46 -1.82 -138.26
CA LEU A 48 2.52 -2.22 -137.21
C LEU A 48 3.07 -3.31 -136.28
N THR A 49 3.93 -4.21 -136.78
CA THR A 49 4.49 -5.31 -135.97
C THR A 49 5.75 -4.93 -135.19
N THR A 50 6.53 -3.94 -135.63
CA THR A 50 7.94 -3.83 -135.16
C THR A 50 8.15 -2.85 -134.00
N GLU A 51 7.25 -1.88 -133.73
CA GLU A 51 7.57 -0.77 -132.80
C GLU A 51 6.49 -0.34 -131.79
N ARG A 52 5.68 -1.27 -131.22
CA ARG A 52 4.75 -0.88 -130.13
C ARG A 52 4.46 -1.83 -128.97
N GLN A 53 4.75 -3.13 -129.06
CA GLN A 53 4.38 -4.09 -128.01
C GLN A 53 5.51 -4.37 -127.00
N ALA A 54 6.75 -4.60 -127.46
CA ALA A 54 7.86 -5.00 -126.57
C ALA A 54 8.21 -3.94 -125.50
N ALA A 55 8.32 -2.67 -125.89
CA ALA A 55 8.70 -1.60 -124.96
C ALA A 55 7.62 -1.34 -123.88
N LYS A 56 6.33 -1.37 -124.24
CA LYS A 56 5.25 -1.05 -123.30
C LYS A 56 4.99 -2.13 -122.24
N GLU A 57 5.10 -3.41 -122.59
CA GLU A 57 4.89 -4.47 -121.59
C GLU A 57 6.05 -4.57 -120.59
N SER A 58 7.29 -4.31 -121.04
CA SER A 58 8.45 -4.24 -120.15
C SER A 58 8.32 -3.10 -119.14
N ASP A 59 8.07 -1.88 -119.64
CA ASP A 59 7.96 -0.67 -118.83
C ASP A 59 6.79 -0.72 -117.83
N LEU A 60 5.70 -1.42 -118.18
CA LEU A 60 4.56 -1.64 -117.29
C LEU A 60 4.84 -2.73 -116.24
N LYS A 61 5.46 -3.86 -116.59
CA LYS A 61 5.85 -4.89 -115.61
C LYS A 61 6.91 -4.40 -114.64
N GLU A 62 7.86 -3.58 -115.09
CA GLU A 62 8.88 -2.99 -114.22
C GLU A 62 8.26 -1.98 -113.23
N LYS A 63 7.30 -1.16 -113.69
CA LYS A 63 6.50 -0.30 -112.80
C LYS A 63 5.59 -1.08 -111.85
N GLU A 64 4.96 -2.16 -112.31
CA GLU A 64 4.11 -3.02 -111.46
C GLU A 64 4.94 -3.72 -110.37
N ASN A 65 6.10 -4.26 -110.71
CA ASN A 65 7.05 -4.83 -109.75
C ASN A 65 7.53 -3.76 -108.75
N SER A 66 7.95 -2.58 -109.23
CA SER A 66 8.38 -1.47 -108.37
C SER A 66 7.27 -0.98 -107.43
N LEU A 67 6.02 -0.90 -107.91
CA LEU A 67 4.85 -0.59 -107.07
C LEU A 67 4.56 -1.72 -106.07
N GLY A 68 4.69 -2.99 -106.46
CA GLY A 68 4.52 -4.15 -105.58
C GLY A 68 5.57 -4.20 -104.46
N GLU A 69 6.84 -3.90 -104.77
CA GLU A 69 7.91 -3.76 -103.78
C GLU A 69 7.65 -2.58 -102.84
N ARG A 70 7.33 -1.41 -103.39
CA ARG A 70 7.01 -0.21 -102.61
C ARG A 70 5.80 -0.39 -101.71
N THR A 71 4.78 -1.15 -102.16
CA THR A 71 3.61 -1.50 -101.35
C THR A 71 3.97 -2.45 -100.20
N LYS A 72 4.83 -3.45 -100.44
CA LYS A 72 5.37 -4.31 -99.38
C LYS A 72 6.21 -3.52 -98.37
N GLU A 73 6.96 -2.52 -98.82
CA GLU A 73 7.77 -1.67 -97.95
C GLU A 73 6.91 -0.70 -97.12
N ILE A 74 5.90 -0.07 -97.72
CA ILE A 74 4.90 0.74 -97.00
C ILE A 74 4.18 -0.11 -95.93
N GLY A 75 3.72 -1.32 -96.27
CA GLY A 75 3.09 -2.22 -95.29
C GLY A 75 4.01 -2.60 -94.13
N LYS A 76 5.31 -2.81 -94.38
CA LYS A 76 6.32 -3.00 -93.31
C LYS A 76 6.49 -1.74 -92.45
N GLN A 77 6.47 -0.56 -93.05
CA GLN A 77 6.57 0.71 -92.33
C GLN A 77 5.32 0.98 -91.48
N GLU A 78 4.11 0.70 -91.99
CA GLU A 78 2.86 0.83 -91.24
C GLU A 78 2.83 -0.10 -90.01
N ILE A 79 3.22 -1.37 -90.16
CA ILE A 79 3.33 -2.31 -89.04
C ILE A 79 4.32 -1.80 -87.98
N ASN A 80 5.47 -1.26 -88.40
CA ASN A 80 6.49 -0.70 -87.49
C ASN A 80 5.98 0.57 -86.78
N ILE A 81 5.27 1.45 -87.49
CA ILE A 81 4.65 2.65 -86.94
C ILE A 81 3.57 2.27 -85.92
N GLU A 82 2.71 1.30 -86.20
CA GLU A 82 1.64 0.90 -85.28
C GLU A 82 2.19 0.18 -84.04
N ALA A 83 3.22 -0.66 -84.20
CA ALA A 83 3.97 -1.24 -83.08
C ALA A 83 4.66 -0.18 -82.20
N ARG A 84 5.19 0.89 -82.80
CA ARG A 84 5.74 2.04 -82.04
C ARG A 84 4.65 2.79 -81.30
N LYS A 85 3.49 3.05 -81.92
CA LYS A 85 2.34 3.71 -81.25
C LYS A 85 1.83 2.89 -80.07
N SER A 86 1.74 1.57 -80.19
CA SER A 86 1.29 0.70 -79.08
C SER A 86 2.31 0.68 -77.93
N ALA A 87 3.61 0.65 -78.23
CA ALA A 87 4.67 0.78 -77.23
C ALA A 87 4.63 2.14 -76.50
N VAL A 88 4.44 3.25 -77.23
CA VAL A 88 4.28 4.59 -76.63
C VAL A 88 3.05 4.66 -75.72
N ARG A 89 1.87 4.18 -76.17
CA ARG A 89 0.65 4.14 -75.33
C ARG A 89 0.83 3.31 -74.05
N THR A 90 1.59 2.22 -74.13
CA THR A 90 1.91 1.38 -72.96
C THR A 90 2.79 2.15 -71.98
N GLU A 91 3.83 2.83 -72.46
CA GLU A 91 4.72 3.63 -71.60
C GLU A 91 4.04 4.87 -71.03
N GLU A 92 3.20 5.58 -71.79
CA GLU A 92 2.34 6.65 -71.28
C GLU A 92 1.43 6.18 -70.14
N SER A 93 0.86 4.98 -70.27
CA SER A 93 0.02 4.39 -69.23
C SER A 93 0.83 4.07 -67.97
N ARG A 94 2.06 3.56 -68.14
CA ARG A 94 3.01 3.25 -67.05
C ARG A 94 3.49 4.51 -66.32
N ILE A 95 3.78 5.58 -67.06
CA ILE A 95 4.13 6.90 -66.51
C ILE A 95 2.95 7.48 -65.71
N ARG A 96 1.73 7.44 -66.24
CA ARG A 96 0.51 7.90 -65.53
C ARG A 96 0.24 7.12 -64.25
N GLN A 97 0.55 5.83 -64.21
CA GLN A 97 0.45 5.05 -62.98
C GLN A 97 1.50 5.49 -61.96
N LYS A 98 2.77 5.60 -62.38
CA LYS A 98 3.88 6.01 -61.50
C LYS A 98 3.68 7.42 -60.91
N ASP A 99 3.11 8.35 -61.68
CA ASP A 99 2.78 9.70 -61.20
C ASP A 99 1.65 9.69 -60.16
N LYS A 100 0.63 8.82 -60.30
CA LYS A 100 -0.39 8.62 -59.25
C LYS A 100 0.21 8.07 -57.96
N ASP A 101 1.12 7.11 -58.06
CA ASP A 101 1.74 6.48 -56.90
C ASP A 101 2.70 7.45 -56.18
N LEU A 102 3.49 8.24 -56.92
CA LEU A 102 4.32 9.33 -56.36
C LEU A 102 3.48 10.40 -55.66
N ASN A 103 2.30 10.75 -56.18
CA ASN A 103 1.42 11.73 -55.54
C ASN A 103 0.78 11.19 -54.25
N ARG A 104 0.52 9.88 -54.14
CA ARG A 104 0.10 9.24 -52.88
C ARG A 104 1.22 9.29 -51.85
N GLU A 105 2.43 8.89 -52.23
CA GLU A 105 3.62 8.87 -51.37
C GLU A 105 3.92 10.27 -50.80
N ARG A 106 3.80 11.33 -51.62
CA ARG A 106 3.92 12.73 -51.17
C ARG A 106 2.92 13.13 -50.09
N GLU A 107 1.67 12.69 -50.18
CA GLU A 107 0.66 12.99 -49.16
C GLU A 107 0.90 12.20 -47.87
N ASP A 108 1.36 10.96 -47.96
CA ASP A 108 1.74 10.16 -46.78
C ASP A 108 2.98 10.71 -46.07
N ILE A 109 3.97 11.24 -46.81
CA ILE A 109 5.11 11.97 -46.24
C ILE A 109 4.64 13.21 -45.46
N LYS A 110 3.78 14.06 -46.04
CA LYS A 110 3.22 15.24 -45.34
C LYS A 110 2.47 14.87 -44.06
N ARG A 111 1.73 13.75 -44.07
CA ARG A 111 1.03 13.23 -42.88
C ARG A 111 2.03 12.83 -41.78
N ARG A 112 3.09 12.10 -42.14
CA ARG A 112 4.16 11.70 -41.21
C ARG A 112 4.90 12.90 -40.63
N GLU A 113 5.24 13.90 -41.43
CA GLU A 113 5.87 15.14 -40.96
C GLU A 113 4.99 15.90 -39.95
N LYS A 114 3.67 15.94 -40.16
CA LYS A 114 2.72 16.58 -39.24
C LYS A 114 2.63 15.84 -37.90
N ILE A 115 2.68 14.51 -37.92
CA ILE A 115 2.71 13.68 -36.71
C ILE A 115 4.02 13.92 -35.94
N ALA A 116 5.17 13.78 -36.61
CA ALA A 116 6.48 13.99 -35.99
C ALA A 116 6.62 15.38 -35.34
N LYS A 117 6.09 16.44 -35.97
CA LYS A 117 6.05 17.79 -35.36
C LYS A 117 5.17 17.88 -34.11
N LYS A 118 4.09 17.11 -34.01
CA LYS A 118 3.27 17.03 -32.80
C LYS A 118 4.06 16.34 -31.68
N ASP A 119 4.70 15.22 -32.00
CA ASP A 119 5.41 14.38 -31.04
C ASP A 119 6.63 15.13 -30.43
N VAL A 120 7.35 15.90 -31.25
CA VAL A 120 8.44 16.80 -30.79
C VAL A 120 7.93 17.85 -29.79
N ASN A 121 6.83 18.55 -30.11
CA ASN A 121 6.24 19.55 -29.21
C ASN A 121 5.72 18.93 -27.90
N GLU A 122 5.29 17.67 -27.94
CA GLU A 122 4.85 16.92 -26.76
C GLU A 122 6.04 16.52 -25.88
N ALA A 123 7.15 16.08 -26.49
CA ALA A 123 8.40 15.79 -25.80
C ALA A 123 9.03 17.04 -25.13
N GLU A 124 9.00 18.21 -25.78
CA GLU A 124 9.49 19.47 -25.19
C GLU A 124 8.71 19.84 -23.91
N ARG A 125 7.37 19.75 -23.95
CA ARG A 125 6.52 20.00 -22.75
C ARG A 125 6.79 19.02 -21.61
N VAL A 126 7.16 17.78 -21.92
CA VAL A 126 7.55 16.78 -20.92
C VAL A 126 8.90 17.15 -20.31
N LYS A 127 9.88 17.57 -21.14
CA LYS A 127 11.20 18.03 -20.70
C LYS A 127 11.12 19.22 -19.73
N GLU A 128 10.33 20.25 -20.05
CA GLU A 128 10.11 21.41 -19.16
C GLU A 128 9.56 20.99 -17.78
N LYS A 129 8.61 20.04 -17.74
CA LYS A 129 8.07 19.50 -16.48
C LYS A 129 9.13 18.76 -15.65
N PHE A 130 10.01 18.01 -16.30
CA PHE A 130 11.11 17.32 -15.62
C PHE A 130 12.15 18.30 -15.07
N GLU A 131 12.54 19.33 -15.84
CA GLU A 131 13.48 20.36 -15.41
C GLU A 131 12.96 21.11 -14.17
N LYS A 132 11.66 21.45 -14.15
CA LYS A 132 11.03 22.04 -12.96
C LYS A 132 11.09 21.12 -11.74
N LYS A 133 10.65 19.85 -11.87
CA LYS A 133 10.70 18.87 -10.77
C LYS A 133 12.13 18.67 -10.24
N ASN A 134 13.14 18.69 -11.11
CA ASN A 134 14.54 18.54 -10.70
C ASN A 134 15.01 19.71 -9.82
N SER A 135 14.57 20.94 -10.12
CA SER A 135 14.86 22.12 -9.27
C SER A 135 14.16 22.04 -7.90
N GLU A 136 12.94 21.50 -7.83
CA GLU A 136 12.21 21.29 -6.57
C GLU A 136 12.90 20.23 -5.68
N ILE A 137 13.47 19.18 -6.28
CA ILE A 137 14.24 18.14 -5.55
C ILE A 137 15.52 18.75 -4.93
N GLN A 138 16.28 19.54 -5.69
CA GLN A 138 17.52 20.17 -5.20
C GLN A 138 17.30 21.11 -4.01
N SER A 139 16.13 21.77 -3.92
CA SER A 139 15.78 22.56 -2.73
C SER A 139 15.62 21.69 -1.49
N LYS A 140 14.90 20.57 -1.62
CA LYS A 140 14.63 19.63 -0.52
C LYS A 140 15.88 18.90 -0.04
N GLU A 141 16.80 18.57 -0.94
CA GLU A 141 18.11 18.00 -0.58
C GLU A 141 18.95 18.93 0.30
N LYS A 142 18.76 20.25 0.18
CA LYS A 142 19.43 21.23 1.05
C LYS A 142 18.77 21.29 2.43
N GLU A 143 17.44 21.39 2.46
CA GLU A 143 16.65 21.38 3.71
C GLU A 143 16.94 20.13 4.56
N LEU A 144 17.10 18.96 3.93
CA LEU A 144 17.45 17.72 4.62
C LEU A 144 18.81 17.80 5.34
N LYS A 145 19.83 18.37 4.70
CA LYS A 145 21.19 18.50 5.28
C LYS A 145 21.23 19.46 6.46
N ASP A 146 20.47 20.54 6.39
CA ASP A 146 20.34 21.49 7.51
C ASP A 146 19.65 20.80 8.71
N LEU A 147 18.68 19.90 8.46
CA LEU A 147 18.03 19.07 9.48
C LEU A 147 18.97 18.03 10.10
N GLU A 148 19.78 17.34 9.30
CA GLU A 148 20.80 16.37 9.76
C GLU A 148 21.85 17.02 10.68
N ALA A 149 22.16 18.30 10.46
CA ALA A 149 23.09 19.06 11.30
C ALA A 149 22.45 19.48 12.65
N ASP A 150 21.20 19.94 12.65
CA ASP A 150 20.47 20.31 13.88
C ASP A 150 20.23 19.10 14.77
N LEU A 151 19.84 17.97 14.17
CA LEU A 151 19.82 16.66 14.82
C LEU A 151 21.15 16.42 15.54
N LYS A 152 22.29 16.44 14.82
CA LYS A 152 23.61 16.10 15.37
C LYS A 152 24.10 16.97 16.55
N GLU A 153 23.68 18.23 16.66
CA GLU A 153 24.10 19.09 17.79
C GLU A 153 23.16 18.97 19.00
N ARG A 154 21.85 18.90 18.76
CA ARG A 154 20.91 18.41 19.79
C ARG A 154 21.40 17.07 20.32
N LYS A 155 22.01 16.27 19.41
CA LYS A 155 22.71 15.02 19.71
C LYS A 155 23.46 15.19 21.06
N ARG A 156 24.56 15.92 21.15
CA ARG A 156 25.42 15.93 22.38
C ARG A 156 24.75 16.30 23.71
N ILE A 157 23.57 16.93 23.70
CA ILE A 157 22.94 17.49 24.89
C ILE A 157 22.32 16.39 25.76
N ILE A 158 21.69 15.36 25.18
CA ILE A 158 20.96 14.34 25.96
C ILE A 158 21.92 13.53 26.85
N ASN A 159 23.03 13.00 26.34
CA ASN A 159 23.94 12.23 27.21
C ASN A 159 24.74 13.07 28.23
N GLN A 160 24.84 14.39 28.03
CA GLN A 160 25.35 15.25 29.09
C GLN A 160 24.34 15.37 30.26
N LYS A 161 23.03 15.31 29.97
CA LYS A 161 21.97 15.23 30.98
C LYS A 161 21.88 13.82 31.61
N GLU A 162 22.00 12.76 30.81
CA GLU A 162 21.97 11.36 31.30
C GLU A 162 23.07 11.09 32.33
N ARG A 163 24.33 11.50 32.04
CA ARG A 163 25.45 11.41 32.99
C ARG A 163 25.20 12.15 34.32
N LYS A 164 24.48 13.28 34.30
CA LYS A 164 24.10 14.03 35.53
C LYS A 164 23.02 13.29 36.31
N SER A 165 22.04 12.72 35.63
CA SER A 165 20.99 11.88 36.24
C SER A 165 21.60 10.67 36.95
N LYS A 166 22.47 9.92 36.26
CA LYS A 166 23.13 8.72 36.81
C LYS A 166 23.94 9.01 38.10
N LYS A 167 24.73 10.09 38.12
CA LYS A 167 25.44 10.55 39.33
C LYS A 167 24.52 10.96 40.49
N THR A 168 23.31 11.42 40.17
CA THR A 168 22.30 11.78 41.17
C THR A 168 21.66 10.52 41.77
N PHE A 169 21.40 9.51 40.93
CA PHE A 169 20.91 8.20 41.33
C PHE A 169 21.92 7.47 42.25
N GLU A 170 23.19 7.37 41.84
CA GLU A 170 24.29 6.76 42.65
C GLU A 170 24.44 7.43 44.03
N ARG A 171 24.16 8.74 44.13
CA ARG A 171 24.18 9.46 45.41
C ARG A 171 22.95 9.17 46.27
N ALA A 172 21.77 9.00 45.65
CA ALA A 172 20.56 8.64 46.36
C ALA A 172 20.61 7.20 46.90
N GLU A 173 21.24 6.28 46.16
CA GLU A 173 21.45 4.88 46.57
C GLU A 173 22.33 4.79 47.82
N LYS A 174 23.45 5.52 47.88
CA LYS A 174 24.29 5.59 49.10
C LYS A 174 23.56 6.17 50.31
N ILE A 175 22.72 7.17 50.10
CA ILE A 175 21.91 7.76 51.18
C ILE A 175 20.85 6.76 51.67
N ASP A 176 20.31 5.91 50.79
CA ASP A 176 19.40 4.83 51.16
C ASP A 176 20.07 3.76 52.04
N GLU A 177 21.29 3.35 51.70
CA GLU A 177 22.08 2.43 52.52
C GLU A 177 22.38 3.03 53.90
N GLU A 178 22.82 4.29 53.96
CA GLU A 178 23.05 5.00 55.22
C GLU A 178 21.81 5.13 56.11
N ILE A 179 20.62 5.30 55.50
CA ILE A 179 19.35 5.37 56.24
C ILE A 179 19.00 3.98 56.79
N LYS A 180 19.08 2.93 55.97
CA LYS A 180 18.80 1.55 56.38
C LYS A 180 19.71 1.07 57.53
N GLU A 181 20.99 1.43 57.51
CA GLU A 181 21.90 1.13 58.63
C GLU A 181 21.50 1.84 59.93
N LYS A 182 21.08 3.11 59.85
CA LYS A 182 20.62 3.90 61.00
C LYS A 182 19.29 3.37 61.55
N GLU A 183 18.33 3.03 60.68
CA GLU A 183 17.06 2.41 61.06
C GLU A 183 17.30 1.06 61.77
N LYS A 184 18.18 0.21 61.22
CA LYS A 184 18.54 -1.08 61.86
C LYS A 184 19.14 -0.88 63.25
N LYS A 185 20.09 0.05 63.39
CA LYS A 185 20.74 0.36 64.68
C LYS A 185 19.74 0.92 65.71
N PHE A 186 18.79 1.73 65.25
CA PHE A 186 17.74 2.29 66.11
C PHE A 186 16.78 1.20 66.61
N GLU A 187 16.39 0.24 65.77
CA GLU A 187 15.52 -0.87 66.19
C GLU A 187 16.25 -1.84 67.16
N GLU A 188 17.56 -2.05 66.98
CA GLU A 188 18.40 -2.79 67.95
C GLU A 188 18.44 -2.10 69.33
N GLU A 189 18.69 -0.78 69.36
CA GLU A 189 18.68 0.01 70.60
C GLU A 189 17.28 0.05 71.27
N ARG A 190 16.22 0.15 70.47
CA ARG A 190 14.83 0.13 70.94
C ARG A 190 14.46 -1.22 71.57
N ALA A 191 14.84 -2.33 70.95
CA ALA A 191 14.59 -3.67 71.49
C ALA A 191 15.30 -3.88 72.85
N GLU A 192 16.52 -3.36 73.01
CA GLU A 192 17.25 -3.42 74.29
C GLU A 192 16.55 -2.60 75.39
N ILE A 193 16.03 -1.42 75.05
CA ILE A 193 15.26 -0.57 75.98
C ILE A 193 13.94 -1.26 76.37
N GLU A 194 13.22 -1.82 75.41
CA GLU A 194 11.95 -2.52 75.65
C GLU A 194 12.13 -3.75 76.56
N GLN A 195 13.19 -4.54 76.33
CA GLN A 195 13.53 -5.66 77.22
C GLN A 195 13.81 -5.17 78.65
N LYS A 196 14.65 -4.15 78.82
CA LYS A 196 15.02 -3.59 80.14
C LYS A 196 13.82 -3.01 80.89
N LEU A 197 12.92 -2.32 80.19
CA LEU A 197 11.69 -1.79 80.78
C LEU A 197 10.75 -2.92 81.22
N LYS A 198 10.59 -3.96 80.39
CA LYS A 198 9.78 -5.13 80.74
C LYS A 198 10.32 -5.86 81.98
N GLU A 199 11.63 -6.11 82.04
CA GLU A 199 12.29 -6.71 83.22
C GLU A 199 12.08 -5.88 84.49
N LYS A 200 12.08 -4.55 84.37
CA LYS A 200 11.81 -3.64 85.50
C LYS A 200 10.36 -3.61 85.94
N ILE A 201 9.40 -3.62 85.02
CA ILE A 201 7.96 -3.72 85.37
C ILE A 201 7.71 -5.03 86.12
N GLU A 202 8.19 -6.16 85.60
CA GLU A 202 8.08 -7.46 86.29
C GLU A 202 8.78 -7.49 87.66
N GLU A 203 9.88 -6.75 87.87
CA GLU A 203 10.53 -6.59 89.18
C GLU A 203 9.64 -5.84 90.18
N TYR A 204 8.98 -4.77 89.75
CA TYR A 204 8.12 -3.96 90.63
C TYR A 204 6.76 -4.62 90.89
N ASP A 205 6.19 -5.34 89.93
CA ASP A 205 4.99 -6.17 90.14
C ASP A 205 5.21 -7.23 91.23
N ARG A 206 6.38 -7.91 91.21
CA ARG A 206 6.77 -8.86 92.26
C ARG A 206 6.88 -8.18 93.62
N LYS A 207 7.56 -7.03 93.70
CA LYS A 207 7.67 -6.25 94.95
C LYS A 207 6.30 -5.81 95.49
N LEU A 208 5.36 -5.44 94.62
CA LEU A 208 4.00 -5.08 95.02
C LEU A 208 3.22 -6.29 95.57
N ALA A 209 3.41 -7.47 94.99
CA ALA A 209 2.84 -8.71 95.53
C ALA A 209 3.42 -9.06 96.91
N ASP A 210 4.75 -8.99 97.08
CA ASP A 210 5.44 -9.24 98.36
C ASP A 210 4.94 -8.26 99.46
N ILE A 211 4.77 -6.98 99.12
CA ILE A 211 4.26 -5.96 100.06
C ILE A 211 2.80 -6.26 100.47
N GLU A 212 1.95 -6.76 99.56
CA GLU A 212 0.58 -7.14 99.89
C GLU A 212 0.54 -8.41 100.77
N GLU A 213 1.45 -9.36 100.60
CA GLU A 213 1.62 -10.51 101.50
C GLU A 213 2.09 -10.09 102.90
N ILE A 214 3.06 -9.18 102.99
CA ILE A 214 3.52 -8.59 104.25
C ILE A 214 2.37 -7.85 104.94
N LYS A 215 1.55 -7.09 104.20
CA LYS A 215 0.36 -6.42 104.71
C LYS A 215 -0.66 -7.41 105.28
N ASN A 216 -1.01 -8.46 104.53
CA ASN A 216 -1.93 -9.51 104.99
C ASN A 216 -1.42 -10.18 106.27
N THR A 217 -0.10 -10.40 106.37
CA THR A 217 0.55 -10.93 107.56
C THR A 217 0.48 -9.96 108.75
N ALA A 218 0.76 -8.67 108.52
CA ALA A 218 0.73 -7.63 109.56
C ALA A 218 -0.69 -7.37 110.09
N ASP A 219 -1.72 -7.41 109.23
CA ASP A 219 -3.11 -7.28 109.64
C ASP A 219 -3.61 -8.49 110.46
N ALA A 220 -2.97 -9.67 110.32
CA ALA A 220 -3.22 -10.85 111.15
C ALA A 220 -2.52 -10.80 112.53
N VAL A 221 -1.55 -9.90 112.75
CA VAL A 221 -0.84 -9.77 114.04
C VAL A 221 -1.75 -9.13 115.09
N LYS A 222 -1.88 -9.81 116.23
CA LYS A 222 -2.58 -9.28 117.42
C LYS A 222 -1.64 -8.43 118.26
N PHE A 223 -1.60 -7.14 117.96
CA PHE A 223 -1.03 -6.13 118.85
C PHE A 223 -1.77 -6.11 120.20
N ASP A 224 -1.08 -5.78 121.29
CA ASP A 224 -1.73 -5.65 122.60
C ASP A 224 -2.56 -4.36 122.69
N LYS A 225 -3.26 -4.19 123.82
CA LYS A 225 -4.19 -3.06 124.04
C LYS A 225 -3.56 -1.85 124.74
N SER A 226 -2.26 -1.86 125.02
CA SER A 226 -1.55 -0.71 125.58
C SER A 226 -1.50 0.45 124.57
N GLU A 227 -1.16 1.66 125.02
CA GLU A 227 -0.90 2.78 124.10
C GLU A 227 0.26 2.44 123.17
N GLU A 228 1.35 1.89 123.72
CA GLU A 228 2.54 1.46 122.96
C GLU A 228 2.21 0.42 121.87
N GLY A 229 1.31 -0.54 122.17
CA GLY A 229 0.84 -1.54 121.21
C GLY A 229 -0.04 -0.98 120.08
N LYS A 230 -0.83 0.05 120.36
CA LYS A 230 -1.60 0.79 119.33
C LYS A 230 -0.69 1.63 118.46
N ASP A 231 0.25 2.35 119.06
CA ASP A 231 1.21 3.19 118.35
C ASP A 231 2.11 2.34 117.44
N ALA A 232 2.60 1.20 117.94
CA ALA A 232 3.34 0.23 117.12
C ALA A 232 2.53 -0.27 115.92
N LYS A 233 1.22 -0.54 116.10
CA LYS A 233 0.34 -0.93 114.99
C LYS A 233 0.22 0.18 113.94
N ILE A 234 0.02 1.42 114.38
CA ILE A 234 -0.11 2.59 113.49
C ILE A 234 1.20 2.79 112.70
N VAL A 235 2.36 2.72 113.36
CA VAL A 235 3.67 2.85 112.71
C VAL A 235 3.91 1.75 111.67
N VAL A 236 3.57 0.49 111.97
CA VAL A 236 3.71 -0.62 111.01
C VAL A 236 2.78 -0.46 109.80
N GLN A 237 1.50 -0.12 110.04
CA GLN A 237 0.54 0.07 108.94
C GLN A 237 0.91 1.27 108.06
N GLU A 238 1.41 2.36 108.65
CA GLU A 238 1.88 3.54 107.90
C GLU A 238 3.18 3.26 107.13
N ALA A 239 4.12 2.51 107.70
CA ALA A 239 5.34 2.08 106.99
C ALA A 239 5.01 1.20 105.76
N ILE A 240 4.09 0.23 105.91
CA ILE A 240 3.61 -0.61 104.80
C ILE A 240 2.89 0.25 103.74
N ARG A 241 2.06 1.21 104.17
CA ARG A 241 1.38 2.15 103.26
C ARG A 241 2.38 2.98 102.45
N GLN A 242 3.45 3.49 103.08
CA GLN A 242 4.49 4.27 102.40
C GLN A 242 5.34 3.42 101.45
N ALA A 243 5.73 2.20 101.86
CA ALA A 243 6.46 1.27 101.00
C ALA A 243 5.65 0.82 99.78
N LYS A 244 4.35 0.55 99.97
CA LYS A 244 3.41 0.24 98.88
C LYS A 244 3.32 1.42 97.91
N LYS A 245 3.00 2.62 98.41
CA LYS A 245 2.85 3.81 97.57
C LYS A 245 4.12 4.12 96.77
N LEU A 246 5.30 4.04 97.38
CA LEU A 246 6.58 4.25 96.70
C LEU A 246 6.82 3.24 95.56
N SER A 247 6.35 2.00 95.73
CA SER A 247 6.46 0.95 94.73
C SER A 247 5.42 1.10 93.62
N GLU A 248 4.20 1.55 93.94
CA GLU A 248 3.14 1.89 92.97
C GLU A 248 3.55 3.10 92.11
N ASP A 249 4.06 4.17 92.74
CA ASP A 249 4.55 5.37 92.05
C ASP A 249 5.71 5.01 91.08
N LYS A 250 6.58 4.07 91.47
CA LYS A 250 7.69 3.58 90.61
C LYS A 250 7.23 2.63 89.50
N ALA A 251 6.29 1.72 89.75
CA ALA A 251 5.71 0.87 88.72
C ALA A 251 5.06 1.73 87.62
N LYS A 252 4.27 2.74 88.04
CA LYS A 252 3.63 3.71 87.15
C LYS A 252 4.64 4.53 86.33
N GLU A 253 5.76 4.93 86.91
CA GLU A 253 6.86 5.60 86.18
C GLU A 253 7.46 4.68 85.09
N PHE A 254 7.60 3.38 85.35
CA PHE A 254 8.07 2.43 84.33
C PHE A 254 6.99 2.11 83.27
N ASP A 255 5.71 2.07 83.62
CA ASP A 255 4.62 1.94 82.66
C ASP A 255 4.52 3.17 81.74
N GLU A 256 4.64 4.39 82.29
CA GLU A 256 4.69 5.64 81.51
C GLU A 256 5.91 5.67 80.58
N LEU A 257 7.05 5.13 81.01
CA LEU A 257 8.22 4.93 80.15
C LEU A 257 7.98 3.85 79.07
N GLN A 258 7.36 2.71 79.39
CA GLN A 258 7.02 1.69 78.39
C GLN A 258 6.00 2.24 77.37
N GLU A 259 5.03 3.04 77.80
CA GLU A 259 4.12 3.71 76.88
C GLU A 259 4.87 4.69 75.97
N LYS A 260 5.73 5.54 76.53
CA LYS A 260 6.50 6.55 75.80
C LYS A 260 7.58 6.02 74.86
N TYR A 261 8.20 4.87 75.17
CA TYR A 261 9.32 4.32 74.39
C TYR A 261 8.94 3.08 73.56
N CYS A 262 7.89 2.35 73.93
CA CYS A 262 7.53 1.08 73.28
C CYS A 262 6.13 1.08 72.61
N LYS A 263 5.11 1.73 73.22
CA LYS A 263 3.70 1.65 72.73
C LYS A 263 3.21 2.89 71.96
N GLY A 264 3.75 4.07 72.22
CA GLY A 264 3.29 5.35 71.67
C GLY A 264 4.42 6.16 71.04
N THR A 265 4.32 6.37 69.72
CA THR A 265 5.03 7.38 68.90
C THR A 265 6.28 8.00 69.52
N PHE A 266 7.46 7.46 69.19
CA PHE A 266 8.72 8.12 69.47
C PHE A 266 8.90 9.34 68.55
N ALA A 267 8.30 10.46 68.94
CA ALA A 267 8.35 11.76 68.24
C ALA A 267 9.74 12.45 68.31
N GLY A 268 10.81 11.66 68.34
CA GLY A 268 12.21 12.09 68.27
C GLY A 268 12.90 11.76 66.94
N PHE A 269 12.30 10.91 66.10
CA PHE A 269 12.80 10.61 64.74
C PHE A 269 11.74 10.73 63.63
N ALA A 270 10.48 11.00 63.98
CA ALA A 270 9.54 11.51 63.02
C ALA A 270 9.84 13.00 62.78
N THR A 271 10.17 13.36 61.53
CA THR A 271 9.84 14.71 61.01
C THR A 271 8.40 15.01 61.45
N PRO A 272 8.11 16.16 62.08
CA PRO A 272 6.83 16.39 62.73
C PRO A 272 5.66 15.95 61.86
N LEU A 273 4.74 15.16 62.41
CA LEU A 273 3.56 14.67 61.67
C LEU A 273 2.74 15.82 61.05
N ILE A 274 2.89 17.04 61.60
CA ILE A 274 2.36 18.30 61.08
C ILE A 274 3.14 18.80 59.84
N GLU A 275 4.47 18.75 59.82
CA GLU A 275 5.28 19.09 58.64
C GLU A 275 5.06 18.08 57.51
N ILE A 276 5.02 16.79 57.87
CA ILE A 276 4.63 15.71 56.97
C ILE A 276 3.23 15.93 56.40
N ASP A 277 2.23 16.27 57.23
CA ASP A 277 0.88 16.55 56.76
C ASP A 277 0.81 17.78 55.85
N THR A 278 1.57 18.82 56.17
CA THR A 278 1.66 20.03 55.32
C THR A 278 2.25 19.67 53.96
N SER A 279 3.38 18.95 53.93
CA SER A 279 3.98 18.47 52.68
C SER A 279 3.11 17.45 51.94
N PHE A 280 2.32 16.62 52.64
CA PHE A 280 1.42 15.65 52.03
C PHE A 280 0.24 16.32 51.32
N GLU A 281 -0.33 17.36 51.91
CA GLU A 281 -1.38 18.17 51.27
C GLU A 281 -0.80 19.05 50.13
N GLU A 282 0.41 19.63 50.27
CA GLU A 282 1.11 20.30 49.16
C GLU A 282 1.36 19.37 47.96
N LEU A 283 1.65 18.09 48.22
CA LEU A 283 1.87 17.07 47.19
C LEU A 283 0.56 16.65 46.50
N LYS A 284 -0.57 16.63 47.22
CA LYS A 284 -1.91 16.48 46.62
C LYS A 284 -2.27 17.69 45.75
N GLU A 285 -2.04 18.91 46.24
CA GLU A 285 -2.32 20.14 45.49
C GLU A 285 -1.51 20.18 44.19
N GLN A 286 -0.24 19.75 44.21
CA GLN A 286 0.60 19.59 43.02
C GLN A 286 0.08 18.50 42.06
N MET A 287 -0.45 17.39 42.58
CA MET A 287 -1.07 16.36 41.75
C MET A 287 -2.33 16.87 41.03
N GLU A 288 -3.18 17.62 41.75
CA GLU A 288 -4.41 18.17 41.16
C GLU A 288 -4.09 19.25 40.10
N GLN A 289 -3.08 20.09 40.33
CA GLN A 289 -2.59 21.04 39.32
C GLN A 289 -2.06 20.34 38.05
N ILE A 290 -1.39 19.19 38.18
CA ILE A 290 -0.94 18.38 37.03
C ILE A 290 -2.15 17.78 36.29
N LYS A 291 -3.18 17.35 37.03
CA LYS A 291 -4.42 16.77 36.49
C LYS A 291 -5.22 17.82 35.71
N GLU A 292 -5.50 18.98 36.30
CA GLU A 292 -6.14 20.13 35.63
C GLU A 292 -5.37 20.55 34.37
N HIS A 293 -4.03 20.58 34.43
CA HIS A 293 -3.21 20.90 33.26
C HIS A 293 -3.33 19.84 32.16
N ALA A 294 -3.29 18.54 32.50
CA ALA A 294 -3.43 17.44 31.55
C ALA A 294 -4.83 17.39 30.90
N GLU A 295 -5.87 17.76 31.64
CA GLU A 295 -7.23 17.97 31.12
C GLU A 295 -7.28 19.16 30.15
N GLY A 296 -6.72 20.30 30.55
CA GLY A 296 -6.67 21.53 29.73
C GLY A 296 -5.80 21.44 28.47
N SER A 297 -4.81 20.54 28.45
CA SER A 297 -3.90 20.33 27.32
C SER A 297 -4.22 19.11 26.45
N GLY A 298 -5.24 18.31 26.80
CA GLY A 298 -5.66 17.13 26.04
C GLY A 298 -4.78 15.88 26.18
N TYR A 299 -3.88 15.83 27.17
CA TYR A 299 -2.97 14.70 27.41
C TYR A 299 -3.47 13.71 28.47
N LEU A 300 -4.67 13.93 29.02
CA LEU A 300 -5.28 13.12 30.08
C LEU A 300 -5.22 11.61 29.79
N GLU A 301 -5.65 11.17 28.59
CA GLU A 301 -5.68 9.74 28.21
C GLU A 301 -4.30 9.05 28.32
N ILE A 302 -3.20 9.79 28.15
CA ILE A 302 -1.84 9.26 28.19
C ILE A 302 -1.36 9.16 29.65
N LEU A 303 -1.65 10.17 30.46
CA LEU A 303 -1.19 10.26 31.84
C LEU A 303 -2.11 9.54 32.84
N GLN A 304 -3.36 9.23 32.48
CA GLN A 304 -4.36 8.63 33.37
C GLN A 304 -3.82 7.42 34.14
N SER A 305 -3.30 6.40 33.44
CA SER A 305 -2.80 5.16 34.07
C SER A 305 -1.58 5.34 35.00
N PHE A 306 -0.95 6.52 34.98
CA PHE A 306 0.14 6.90 35.87
C PHE A 306 -0.38 7.77 37.03
N LEU A 307 -1.31 8.69 36.77
CA LEU A 307 -2.04 9.45 37.79
C LEU A 307 -2.83 8.51 38.71
N ASP A 308 -3.57 7.54 38.16
CA ASP A 308 -4.33 6.52 38.89
C ASP A 308 -3.44 5.78 39.92
N LYS A 309 -2.20 5.43 39.54
CA LYS A 309 -1.25 4.76 40.44
C LYS A 309 -0.73 5.67 41.56
N ILE A 310 -0.54 6.96 41.27
CA ILE A 310 -0.18 7.93 42.31
C ILE A 310 -1.36 8.13 43.25
N GLU A 311 -2.60 8.15 42.74
CA GLU A 311 -3.85 8.22 43.52
C GLU A 311 -3.99 6.99 44.45
N ASP A 312 -3.70 5.78 43.94
CA ASP A 312 -3.62 4.54 44.73
C ASP A 312 -2.56 4.64 45.85
N TYR A 313 -1.37 5.19 45.58
CA TYR A 313 -0.35 5.39 46.61
C TYR A 313 -0.75 6.44 47.67
N PHE A 314 -1.45 7.51 47.28
CA PHE A 314 -2.04 8.45 48.24
C PHE A 314 -3.09 7.77 49.13
N LEU A 315 -4.00 6.98 48.54
CA LEU A 315 -5.00 6.18 49.25
C LEU A 315 -4.37 5.15 50.20
N GLU A 316 -3.24 4.56 49.83
CA GLU A 316 -2.48 3.63 50.70
C GLU A 316 -1.72 4.36 51.81
N ALA A 317 -1.20 5.57 51.55
CA ALA A 317 -0.54 6.41 52.54
C ALA A 317 -1.53 6.92 53.60
N GLU A 318 -2.73 7.34 53.21
CA GLU A 318 -3.79 7.75 54.15
C GLU A 318 -4.23 6.61 55.08
N LYS A 319 -4.37 5.39 54.54
CA LYS A 319 -4.65 4.18 55.34
C LYS A 319 -3.48 3.86 56.29
N SER A 320 -2.25 4.07 55.84
CA SER A 320 -1.01 3.78 56.55
C SER A 320 -0.57 4.88 57.54
N LYS A 321 -1.26 6.03 57.60
CA LYS A 321 -0.93 7.22 58.41
C LYS A 321 -0.87 6.99 59.94
N LYS A 322 -1.28 5.81 60.42
CA LYS A 322 -1.20 5.38 61.83
C LYS A 322 -0.27 4.18 62.07
N VAL A 323 0.47 3.72 61.05
CA VAL A 323 1.25 2.48 61.09
C VAL A 323 2.68 2.73 60.58
N LEU A 324 3.62 1.87 61.00
CA LEU A 324 5.06 1.91 60.74
C LEU A 324 5.42 1.54 59.29
N GLY A 325 4.74 2.15 58.32
CA GLY A 325 4.96 2.03 56.87
C GLY A 325 4.80 3.36 56.11
N PHE A 326 4.40 4.44 56.79
CA PHE A 326 4.21 5.76 56.18
C PHE A 326 5.47 6.27 55.45
N SER A 327 6.68 6.03 56.01
CA SER A 327 7.95 6.45 55.40
C SER A 327 8.13 5.87 53.97
N SER A 328 7.85 4.59 53.76
CA SER A 328 7.97 3.96 52.43
C SER A 328 6.93 4.47 51.43
N THR A 329 5.68 4.71 51.86
CA THR A 329 4.63 5.20 50.95
C THR A 329 4.81 6.68 50.63
N TYR A 330 5.16 7.50 51.62
CA TYR A 330 5.57 8.90 51.43
C TYR A 330 6.78 9.01 50.49
N ARG A 331 7.76 8.10 50.62
CA ARG A 331 8.90 8.02 49.70
C ARG A 331 8.49 7.66 48.27
N ASN A 332 7.56 6.73 48.07
CA ASN A 332 7.04 6.41 46.73
C ASN A 332 6.25 7.59 46.12
N ILE A 333 5.47 8.32 46.92
CA ILE A 333 4.78 9.54 46.52
C ILE A 333 5.79 10.64 46.16
N ILE A 334 6.83 10.85 46.98
CA ILE A 334 7.94 11.76 46.68
C ILE A 334 8.70 11.33 45.41
N PHE A 335 8.91 10.04 45.16
CA PHE A 335 9.55 9.56 43.93
C PHE A 335 8.67 9.81 42.70
N GLY A 336 7.38 9.46 42.76
CA GLY A 336 6.41 9.72 41.68
C GLY A 336 6.21 11.20 41.41
N LEU A 337 6.14 12.03 42.46
CA LEU A 337 6.04 13.48 42.33
C LEU A 337 7.39 14.17 42.10
N ALA A 338 8.53 13.50 42.27
CA ALA A 338 9.84 13.98 41.80
C ALA A 338 10.02 13.70 40.30
N THR A 339 9.55 12.55 39.80
CA THR A 339 9.41 12.33 38.36
C THR A 339 8.39 13.28 37.73
N CYS A 340 7.34 13.68 38.46
CA CYS A 340 6.47 14.79 38.04
C CYS A 340 7.04 16.19 38.24
N LYS A 341 7.83 16.50 39.28
CA LYS A 341 8.45 17.83 39.50
C LYS A 341 9.52 18.16 38.46
N ASN A 342 10.05 17.13 37.83
CA ASN A 342 10.70 17.24 36.53
C ASN A 342 9.69 17.52 35.38
N TYR A 343 8.55 18.17 35.60
CA TYR A 343 7.58 18.49 34.54
C TYR A 343 8.21 19.38 33.48
N GLU A 344 9.04 20.35 33.88
CA GLU A 344 9.86 21.14 32.96
C GLU A 344 10.82 20.26 32.16
N LEU A 345 11.41 19.22 32.77
CA LEU A 345 12.27 18.26 32.08
C LEU A 345 11.46 17.30 31.19
N LEU A 346 10.23 16.95 31.54
CA LEU A 346 9.32 16.13 30.73
C LEU A 346 8.84 16.91 29.50
N LEU A 347 8.47 18.18 29.70
CA LEU A 347 8.20 19.15 28.64
C LEU A 347 9.46 19.43 27.80
N GLU A 348 10.65 19.49 28.39
CA GLU A 348 11.92 19.55 27.65
C GLU A 348 12.19 18.27 26.86
N ILE A 349 11.91 17.08 27.39
CA ILE A 349 12.12 15.79 26.71
C ILE A 349 11.13 15.62 25.57
N LEU A 350 9.89 16.08 25.73
CA LEU A 350 8.87 16.08 24.68
C LEU A 350 9.17 17.13 23.60
N ASN A 351 9.72 18.30 23.96
CA ASN A 351 10.20 19.29 22.98
C ASN A 351 11.54 18.89 22.32
N ASN A 352 12.42 18.18 23.05
CA ASN A 352 13.71 17.66 22.57
C ASN A 352 13.60 16.20 22.07
N TRP A 353 12.40 15.71 21.80
CA TRP A 353 12.19 14.63 20.82
C TRP A 353 12.37 15.13 19.38
N GLY A 354 12.45 16.46 19.19
CA GLY A 354 13.51 16.99 18.36
C GLY A 354 14.88 16.75 19.01
N GLY A 355 15.49 15.59 18.74
CA GLY A 355 16.94 15.33 18.79
C GLY A 355 17.65 14.87 20.10
N GLU A 356 18.02 13.57 20.14
CA GLU A 356 19.40 13.06 19.82
C GLU A 356 20.55 12.94 20.93
N GLN A 357 21.61 12.08 20.73
CA GLN A 357 22.97 11.65 21.36
C GLN A 357 23.04 11.23 22.83
N GLU A 358 23.94 10.39 23.31
CA GLU A 358 25.35 9.96 23.08
C GLU A 358 26.50 11.00 23.49
N GLU A 359 27.64 10.65 24.10
CA GLU A 359 28.15 9.34 24.50
C GLU A 359 29.30 9.44 25.54
N ASP A 360 29.68 8.27 26.09
CA ASP A 360 31.05 7.76 26.32
C ASP A 360 31.55 7.37 27.74
N ASN A 361 31.72 6.06 27.91
CA ASN A 361 32.95 5.33 28.31
C ASN A 361 33.51 5.45 29.75
N GLU A 362 34.13 4.42 30.33
CA GLU A 362 34.23 2.95 30.05
C GLU A 362 34.85 2.27 31.30
N GLU A 363 34.58 0.98 31.55
CA GLU A 363 35.61 -0.10 31.68
C GLU A 363 35.12 -1.40 32.38
N SER A 364 35.30 -2.53 31.68
CA SER A 364 35.41 -3.94 32.15
C SER A 364 34.18 -4.64 32.78
N GLU A 365 33.46 -5.41 31.95
CA GLU A 365 32.23 -6.16 32.31
C GLU A 365 32.40 -7.70 32.41
N GLU A 366 33.55 -8.25 31.98
CA GLU A 366 33.65 -9.60 31.40
C GLU A 366 33.31 -10.81 32.30
N ASP A 367 33.33 -10.70 33.63
CA ASP A 367 33.03 -11.83 34.53
C ASP A 367 31.66 -11.75 35.22
N TYR A 368 31.02 -10.57 35.28
CA TYR A 368 29.63 -10.46 35.73
C TYR A 368 28.65 -10.84 34.61
N GLU A 369 28.99 -10.51 33.36
CA GLU A 369 28.19 -10.85 32.18
C GLU A 369 27.88 -12.34 32.09
N LYS A 370 28.86 -13.24 32.18
CA LYS A 370 28.63 -14.67 31.91
C LYS A 370 27.56 -15.30 32.81
N THR A 371 27.36 -14.77 34.01
CA THR A 371 26.35 -15.26 34.97
C THR A 371 25.03 -14.48 34.87
N ALA A 372 25.10 -13.14 34.73
CA ALA A 372 23.93 -12.30 34.57
C ALA A 372 23.25 -12.50 33.21
N VAL A 373 24.01 -12.53 32.11
CA VAL A 373 23.53 -12.81 30.75
C VAL A 373 22.95 -14.22 30.63
N ALA A 374 23.53 -15.24 31.29
CA ALA A 374 22.92 -16.58 31.28
C ALA A 374 21.53 -16.60 31.96
N LYS A 375 21.36 -15.84 33.04
CA LYS A 375 20.08 -15.71 33.76
C LYS A 375 19.09 -14.83 32.97
N ALA A 376 19.56 -13.70 32.47
CA ALA A 376 18.80 -12.76 31.64
C ALA A 376 18.41 -13.36 30.29
N MET A 377 19.22 -14.21 29.65
CA MET A 377 18.84 -14.96 28.45
C MET A 377 17.78 -16.02 28.73
N LYS A 378 17.75 -16.60 29.94
CA LYS A 378 16.71 -17.56 30.34
C LYS A 378 15.38 -16.85 30.59
N THR A 379 15.42 -15.72 31.30
CA THR A 379 14.24 -14.85 31.50
C THR A 379 13.80 -14.20 30.19
N SER A 380 14.72 -13.74 29.35
CA SER A 380 14.46 -13.18 28.02
C SER A 380 13.85 -14.22 27.08
N LYS A 381 14.31 -15.47 27.09
CA LYS A 381 13.62 -16.55 26.34
C LYS A 381 12.22 -16.81 26.87
N SER A 382 11.99 -16.77 28.19
CA SER A 382 10.66 -16.89 28.78
C SER A 382 9.75 -15.73 28.37
N ILE A 383 10.24 -14.49 28.46
CA ILE A 383 9.51 -13.27 28.08
C ILE A 383 9.31 -13.20 26.57
N GLN A 384 10.29 -13.56 25.74
CA GLN A 384 10.13 -13.66 24.29
C GLN A 384 9.12 -14.74 23.92
N GLN A 385 9.07 -15.85 24.66
CA GLN A 385 8.08 -16.90 24.43
C GLN A 385 6.67 -16.49 24.90
N GLU A 386 6.53 -15.81 26.03
CA GLU A 386 5.25 -15.20 26.44
C GLU A 386 4.81 -14.09 25.48
N ILE A 387 5.72 -13.22 25.02
CA ILE A 387 5.46 -12.20 23.99
C ILE A 387 5.05 -12.89 22.69
N TYR A 388 5.72 -13.97 22.29
CA TYR A 388 5.41 -14.74 21.08
C TYR A 388 4.05 -15.44 21.18
N GLU A 389 3.70 -16.02 22.32
CA GLU A 389 2.40 -16.68 22.55
C GLU A 389 1.25 -15.65 22.69
N LYS A 390 1.50 -14.51 23.35
CA LYS A 390 0.55 -13.40 23.52
C LYS A 390 0.35 -12.59 22.22
N ASN A 391 1.38 -12.54 21.37
CA ASN A 391 1.34 -11.95 20.02
C ASN A 391 1.23 -12.99 18.89
N GLN A 392 0.98 -14.26 19.18
CA GLN A 392 0.41 -15.19 18.20
C GLN A 392 -1.09 -14.90 18.07
N GLY A 393 -1.53 -14.59 16.86
CA GLY A 393 -2.93 -14.34 16.51
C GLY A 393 -3.06 -13.60 15.18
N LEU A 394 -4.30 -13.36 14.78
CA LEU A 394 -4.66 -12.66 13.55
C LEU A 394 -5.20 -11.27 13.88
N ASP A 395 -4.68 -10.25 13.21
CA ASP A 395 -5.39 -8.98 13.05
C ASP A 395 -6.06 -9.02 11.66
N LEU A 396 -7.39 -8.88 11.64
CA LEU A 396 -8.23 -8.99 10.44
C LEU A 396 -8.93 -7.66 10.18
N VAL A 397 -8.70 -7.04 9.02
CA VAL A 397 -9.41 -5.82 8.61
C VAL A 397 -10.36 -6.14 7.46
N LEU A 398 -11.65 -5.88 7.66
CA LEU A 398 -12.67 -5.96 6.62
C LEU A 398 -12.72 -4.62 5.88
N VAL A 399 -12.53 -4.62 4.57
CA VAL A 399 -12.53 -3.41 3.73
C VAL A 399 -13.66 -3.54 2.73
N GLY A 400 -14.71 -2.74 2.90
CA GLY A 400 -15.96 -2.90 2.16
C GLY A 400 -16.41 -1.63 1.43
N ASP A 401 -16.88 -1.79 0.21
CA ASP A 401 -17.62 -0.73 -0.46
C ASP A 401 -19.03 -0.53 0.14
N LEU A 402 -19.48 0.72 0.20
CA LEU A 402 -20.82 1.18 0.61
C LEU A 402 -21.56 1.98 -0.48
N THR A 403 -21.20 1.85 -1.76
CA THR A 403 -22.02 2.43 -2.83
C THR A 403 -23.37 1.69 -2.97
N GLY A 404 -24.25 2.25 -3.81
CA GLY A 404 -25.59 1.73 -4.02
C GLY A 404 -25.66 0.32 -4.61
N SER A 405 -24.66 -0.13 -5.38
CA SER A 405 -24.58 -1.52 -5.87
C SER A 405 -24.34 -2.52 -4.74
N MET A 406 -23.53 -2.11 -3.76
CA MET A 406 -23.07 -2.95 -2.65
C MET A 406 -23.99 -2.93 -1.41
N ALA A 407 -25.06 -2.12 -1.42
CA ALA A 407 -26.02 -2.00 -0.32
C ALA A 407 -26.58 -3.34 0.19
N SER A 408 -26.78 -4.32 -0.70
CA SER A 408 -27.24 -5.67 -0.33
C SER A 408 -26.20 -6.48 0.45
N TYR A 409 -24.92 -6.35 0.11
CA TYR A 409 -23.80 -6.99 0.82
C TYR A 409 -23.61 -6.38 2.20
N HIS A 410 -23.74 -5.06 2.31
CA HIS A 410 -23.71 -4.37 3.59
C HIS A 410 -24.87 -4.76 4.51
N GLN A 411 -26.09 -4.94 3.97
CA GLN A 411 -27.22 -5.46 4.75
C GLN A 411 -26.98 -6.90 5.22
N LEU A 412 -26.48 -7.78 4.35
CA LEU A 412 -26.08 -9.14 4.76
C LEU A 412 -25.03 -9.11 5.88
N LEU A 413 -24.05 -8.20 5.79
CA LEU A 413 -23.04 -8.02 6.82
C LEU A 413 -23.68 -7.58 8.15
N LYS A 414 -24.61 -6.60 8.17
CA LYS A 414 -25.39 -6.23 9.37
C LYS A 414 -26.07 -7.45 10.00
N ASP A 415 -26.77 -8.24 9.18
CA ASP A 415 -27.59 -9.35 9.64
C ASP A 415 -26.77 -10.55 10.15
N LYS A 416 -25.52 -10.71 9.67
CA LYS A 416 -24.68 -11.90 9.92
C LYS A 416 -23.39 -11.66 10.70
N PHE A 417 -22.94 -10.41 10.89
CA PHE A 417 -21.63 -10.14 11.48
C PHE A 417 -21.47 -10.66 12.93
N LYS A 418 -22.50 -10.58 13.77
CA LYS A 418 -22.47 -11.22 15.11
C LYS A 418 -22.29 -12.73 15.03
N ASP A 419 -22.92 -13.40 14.07
CA ASP A 419 -22.78 -14.86 13.90
C ASP A 419 -21.41 -15.24 13.33
N LEU A 420 -20.89 -14.46 12.37
CA LEU A 420 -19.51 -14.55 11.91
C LEU A 420 -18.51 -14.45 13.07
N CYS A 421 -18.69 -13.48 13.96
CA CYS A 421 -17.84 -13.32 15.14
C CYS A 421 -17.92 -14.51 16.11
N LYS A 422 -19.13 -15.08 16.32
CA LYS A 422 -19.29 -16.31 17.14
C LYS A 422 -18.54 -17.51 16.57
N GLU A 423 -18.32 -17.59 15.26
CA GLU A 423 -17.52 -18.66 14.64
C GLU A 423 -16.02 -18.35 14.61
N LEU A 424 -15.63 -17.09 14.34
CA LEU A 424 -14.23 -16.69 14.21
C LEU A 424 -13.47 -16.61 15.55
N PHE A 425 -14.02 -15.95 16.57
CA PHE A 425 -13.30 -15.72 17.82
C PHE A 425 -12.91 -17.01 18.57
N PRO A 426 -13.74 -18.08 18.62
CA PRO A 426 -13.33 -19.36 19.18
C PRO A 426 -12.34 -20.13 18.30
N MET A 427 -12.38 -19.92 16.98
CA MET A 427 -11.51 -20.61 16.02
C MET A 427 -10.11 -19.98 15.95
N ILE A 428 -9.96 -18.69 16.23
CA ILE A 428 -8.71 -17.94 16.04
C ILE A 428 -8.28 -17.27 17.35
N LYS A 429 -7.22 -17.81 17.96
CA LYS A 429 -6.64 -17.24 19.19
C LYS A 429 -6.16 -15.80 18.95
N ASN A 430 -6.43 -14.93 19.92
CA ASN A 430 -6.06 -13.51 19.90
C ASN A 430 -6.46 -12.78 18.61
N LEU A 431 -7.60 -13.14 18.01
CA LEU A 431 -8.21 -12.38 16.93
C LEU A 431 -8.49 -10.94 17.37
N LYS A 432 -8.19 -9.98 16.51
CA LYS A 432 -8.81 -8.64 16.49
C LYS A 432 -9.47 -8.43 15.12
N ILE A 433 -10.58 -7.71 15.11
CA ILE A 433 -11.25 -7.29 13.88
C ILE A 433 -11.26 -5.77 13.82
N GLY A 434 -10.95 -5.22 12.66
CA GLY A 434 -11.11 -3.81 12.29
C GLY A 434 -11.94 -3.70 11.02
N ILE A 435 -12.50 -2.54 10.74
CA ILE A 435 -13.38 -2.33 9.58
C ILE A 435 -13.04 -0.99 8.93
N VAL A 436 -12.87 -0.99 7.61
CA VAL A 436 -12.80 0.20 6.77
C VAL A 436 -13.95 0.12 5.78
N PHE A 437 -14.76 1.16 5.74
CA PHE A 437 -15.77 1.34 4.70
C PHE A 437 -15.40 2.53 3.83
N TYR A 438 -15.66 2.42 2.53
CA TYR A 438 -15.37 3.47 1.55
C TYR A 438 -16.53 3.71 0.58
N LEU A 439 -16.42 4.77 -0.22
CA LEU A 439 -17.37 5.26 -1.22
C LEU A 439 -16.59 5.78 -2.43
N ASP A 440 -17.25 6.43 -3.40
CA ASP A 440 -16.59 7.31 -4.38
C ASP A 440 -16.44 8.74 -3.80
N HIS A 441 -15.45 9.48 -4.29
CA HIS A 441 -15.10 10.86 -3.92
C HIS A 441 -16.20 11.88 -4.22
N ASP A 442 -17.12 11.56 -5.12
CA ASP A 442 -18.26 12.41 -5.50
C ASP A 442 -19.59 11.99 -4.84
N SER A 443 -19.55 10.97 -3.98
CA SER A 443 -20.73 10.48 -3.29
C SER A 443 -21.38 11.58 -2.44
N HIS A 444 -22.70 11.57 -2.35
CA HIS A 444 -23.45 12.65 -1.68
C HIS A 444 -23.40 12.60 -0.15
N LEU A 445 -22.51 11.79 0.43
CA LEU A 445 -22.32 11.63 1.87
C LEU A 445 -21.13 12.49 2.35
N PRO A 446 -21.13 12.95 3.62
CA PRO A 446 -20.11 13.88 4.12
C PRO A 446 -18.77 13.20 4.47
N TYR A 447 -18.45 12.07 3.85
CA TYR A 447 -17.23 11.30 4.10
C TYR A 447 -16.90 10.43 2.88
N VAL A 448 -15.61 10.15 2.67
CA VAL A 448 -15.14 9.17 1.66
C VAL A 448 -14.87 7.82 2.32
N THR A 449 -14.19 7.80 3.48
CA THR A 449 -13.96 6.60 4.29
C THR A 449 -14.51 6.70 5.72
N LYS A 450 -14.75 5.53 6.34
CA LYS A 450 -15.02 5.36 7.77
C LYS A 450 -14.20 4.22 8.32
N VAL A 451 -13.60 4.42 9.51
CA VAL A 451 -12.62 3.50 10.10
C VAL A 451 -13.03 3.09 11.51
N CYS A 452 -13.13 1.78 11.75
CA CYS A 452 -13.18 1.17 13.07
C CYS A 452 -11.85 0.44 13.33
N LYS A 453 -11.08 0.94 14.30
CA LYS A 453 -9.76 0.39 14.68
C LYS A 453 -9.86 -1.05 15.16
N LEU A 454 -8.77 -1.82 14.99
CA LEU A 454 -8.66 -3.22 15.38
C LEU A 454 -8.97 -3.40 16.88
N THR A 455 -10.07 -4.11 17.16
CA THR A 455 -10.59 -4.37 18.52
C THR A 455 -11.02 -5.83 18.70
N LYS A 456 -11.29 -6.21 19.95
CA LYS A 456 -11.95 -7.48 20.31
C LYS A 456 -13.43 -7.30 20.66
N ASP A 457 -13.91 -6.05 20.69
CA ASP A 457 -15.29 -5.72 21.05
C ASP A 457 -16.24 -5.91 19.85
N VAL A 458 -16.98 -7.02 19.89
CA VAL A 458 -17.96 -7.40 18.85
C VAL A 458 -19.16 -6.45 18.84
N GLU A 459 -19.54 -5.85 19.97
CA GLU A 459 -20.67 -4.93 20.05
C GLU A 459 -20.31 -3.56 19.46
N ALA A 460 -19.10 -3.05 19.76
CA ALA A 460 -18.59 -1.84 19.12
C ALA A 460 -18.44 -2.00 17.59
N LEU A 461 -17.96 -3.17 17.13
CA LEU A 461 -17.86 -3.49 15.71
C LEU A 461 -19.23 -3.59 15.03
N GLN A 462 -20.20 -4.27 15.64
CA GLN A 462 -21.56 -4.34 15.12
C GLN A 462 -22.18 -2.93 15.04
N TYR A 463 -22.10 -2.15 16.11
CA TYR A 463 -22.63 -0.79 16.17
C TYR A 463 -22.02 0.10 15.08
N PHE A 464 -20.72 -0.04 14.80
CA PHE A 464 -20.07 0.64 13.70
C PHE A 464 -20.67 0.24 12.33
N ILE A 465 -20.87 -1.05 12.06
CA ILE A 465 -21.51 -1.49 10.81
C ILE A 465 -22.93 -0.93 10.70
N GLU A 466 -23.72 -0.99 11.78
CA GLU A 466 -25.10 -0.52 11.81
C GLU A 466 -25.23 1.00 11.58
N SER A 467 -24.36 1.80 12.21
CA SER A 467 -24.42 3.27 12.25
C SER A 467 -23.84 3.99 11.04
N VAL A 468 -22.98 3.36 10.25
CA VAL A 468 -22.40 3.99 9.05
C VAL A 468 -23.46 4.09 7.93
N PRO A 469 -23.75 5.30 7.39
CA PRO A 469 -24.71 5.48 6.29
C PRO A 469 -24.24 4.85 4.98
N VAL A 470 -25.14 4.30 4.16
CA VAL A 470 -24.81 3.77 2.82
C VAL A 470 -25.20 4.78 1.75
N ALA A 471 -24.46 4.88 0.66
CA ALA A 471 -24.87 5.73 -0.46
C ALA A 471 -26.07 5.09 -1.20
N THR A 472 -27.14 5.86 -1.39
CA THR A 472 -28.39 5.41 -2.04
C THR A 472 -28.57 5.97 -3.46
N VAL A 473 -27.58 6.71 -3.95
CA VAL A 473 -27.55 7.36 -5.26
C VAL A 473 -26.29 6.89 -5.98
N GLY A 474 -26.36 6.71 -7.30
CA GLY A 474 -25.19 6.33 -8.10
C GLY A 474 -24.19 7.48 -8.24
N ASN A 475 -22.92 7.13 -8.29
CA ASN A 475 -21.79 8.04 -8.48
C ASN A 475 -21.68 8.50 -9.95
N SER A 476 -20.88 9.53 -10.23
CA SER A 476 -20.59 9.95 -11.61
C SER A 476 -19.45 9.16 -12.27
N THR A 477 -18.68 8.39 -11.48
CA THR A 477 -17.67 7.46 -11.99
C THR A 477 -18.01 5.99 -11.67
N PHE A 478 -17.31 5.06 -12.32
CA PHE A 478 -17.35 3.61 -12.03
C PHE A 478 -16.11 3.16 -11.23
N ASP A 479 -15.28 4.10 -10.80
CA ASP A 479 -14.13 3.87 -9.91
C ASP A 479 -14.59 4.25 -8.49
N GLU A 480 -13.97 3.68 -7.46
CA GLU A 480 -14.29 3.96 -6.05
C GLU A 480 -13.01 4.27 -5.28
N ALA A 481 -13.10 4.95 -4.14
CA ALA A 481 -11.95 5.40 -3.35
C ALA A 481 -11.27 4.26 -2.55
N VAL A 482 -10.98 3.15 -3.22
CA VAL A 482 -10.23 2.01 -2.66
C VAL A 482 -8.82 2.44 -2.26
N GLU A 483 -8.23 3.42 -2.94
CA GLU A 483 -6.93 3.98 -2.58
C GLU A 483 -6.94 4.72 -1.24
N ASP A 484 -8.01 5.44 -0.91
CA ASP A 484 -8.20 6.06 0.40
C ASP A 484 -8.44 5.00 1.49
N ALA A 485 -9.23 3.97 1.18
CA ALA A 485 -9.41 2.82 2.06
C ALA A 485 -8.07 2.11 2.34
N PHE A 486 -7.22 1.96 1.32
CA PHE A 486 -5.88 1.38 1.47
C PHE A 486 -4.94 2.28 2.27
N ASN A 487 -5.06 3.61 2.17
CA ASN A 487 -4.34 4.53 3.02
C ASN A 487 -4.77 4.40 4.50
N ASP A 488 -6.06 4.23 4.78
CA ASP A 488 -6.53 3.96 6.15
C ASP A 488 -6.05 2.59 6.66
N VAL A 489 -6.03 1.56 5.81
CA VAL A 489 -5.53 0.21 6.13
C VAL A 489 -4.04 0.22 6.53
N VAL A 490 -3.16 0.94 5.82
CA VAL A 490 -1.73 1.02 6.18
C VAL A 490 -1.47 1.82 7.47
N ASN A 491 -2.46 2.59 7.95
CA ASN A 491 -2.36 3.41 9.16
C ASN A 491 -3.22 2.87 10.33
N MET A 492 -3.77 1.66 10.21
CA MET A 492 -4.45 0.93 11.29
C MET A 492 -3.51 0.64 12.47
N ASN A 493 -4.11 0.43 13.65
CA ASN A 493 -3.44 0.04 14.90
C ASN A 493 -3.05 -1.46 14.93
N TRP A 494 -2.35 -1.92 13.87
CA TRP A 494 -1.81 -3.27 13.74
C TRP A 494 -0.90 -3.63 14.91
N ARG A 495 -0.95 -4.88 15.36
CA ARG A 495 0.09 -5.42 16.24
C ARG A 495 1.43 -5.51 15.54
N GLU A 496 2.50 -5.28 16.30
CA GLU A 496 3.89 -5.45 15.86
C GLU A 496 4.20 -6.90 15.45
N ILE A 497 3.65 -7.86 16.21
CA ILE A 497 3.85 -9.30 16.03
C ILE A 497 2.46 -9.96 15.89
N GLY A 498 2.29 -10.72 14.82
CA GLY A 498 1.05 -11.38 14.44
C GLY A 498 0.91 -11.50 12.92
N ASN A 499 -0.10 -12.23 12.46
CA ASN A 499 -0.47 -12.23 11.05
C ASN A 499 -1.44 -11.07 10.79
N ARG A 500 -1.22 -10.33 9.70
CA ARG A 500 -2.04 -9.18 9.29
C ARG A 500 -2.79 -9.54 8.01
N SER A 501 -4.11 -9.55 8.06
CA SER A 501 -4.97 -9.94 6.93
C SER A 501 -6.00 -8.87 6.65
N VAL A 502 -6.21 -8.59 5.38
CA VAL A 502 -7.27 -7.75 4.85
C VAL A 502 -8.23 -8.65 4.06
N VAL A 503 -9.53 -8.37 4.16
CA VAL A 503 -10.54 -8.89 3.23
C VAL A 503 -11.23 -7.72 2.57
N LEU A 504 -10.84 -7.42 1.33
CA LEU A 504 -11.43 -6.42 0.47
C LEU A 504 -12.64 -7.01 -0.26
N PHE A 505 -13.81 -6.38 -0.18
CA PHE A 505 -15.01 -6.75 -0.93
C PHE A 505 -15.67 -5.54 -1.59
N GLY A 506 -15.89 -5.62 -2.90
CA GLY A 506 -16.38 -4.54 -3.75
C GLY A 506 -16.55 -5.00 -5.20
N ASP A 507 -17.18 -4.18 -6.04
CA ASP A 507 -17.35 -4.41 -7.48
C ASP A 507 -16.57 -3.44 -8.38
N ALA A 508 -16.07 -2.32 -7.84
CA ALA A 508 -15.23 -1.36 -8.57
C ALA A 508 -13.74 -1.37 -8.18
N LYS A 509 -12.93 -0.62 -8.93
CA LYS A 509 -11.47 -0.47 -8.74
C LYS A 509 -11.13 0.91 -8.15
N PRO A 510 -9.93 1.12 -7.58
CA PRO A 510 -9.43 2.45 -7.25
C PRO A 510 -9.44 3.43 -8.43
N HIS A 511 -9.50 4.71 -8.10
CA HIS A 511 -9.14 5.77 -9.05
C HIS A 511 -7.63 5.73 -9.35
N GLU A 512 -7.24 6.24 -10.52
CA GLU A 512 -5.82 6.45 -10.83
C GLU A 512 -5.27 7.63 -10.01
N PRO A 513 -3.95 7.71 -9.73
CA PRO A 513 -3.38 8.73 -8.85
C PRO A 513 -3.60 10.18 -9.31
N GLU A 514 -3.81 10.41 -10.61
CA GLU A 514 -4.18 11.73 -11.15
C GLU A 514 -5.66 12.12 -10.92
N ASN A 515 -6.52 11.13 -10.67
CA ASN A 515 -7.96 11.29 -10.47
C ASN A 515 -8.36 11.26 -8.98
N CYS A 516 -7.58 10.58 -8.12
CA CYS A 516 -7.74 10.64 -6.67
C CYS A 516 -7.44 12.07 -6.16
N PRO A 517 -8.38 12.76 -5.47
CA PRO A 517 -8.16 14.09 -4.91
C PRO A 517 -6.97 14.16 -3.94
N ASN A 518 -6.78 13.10 -3.14
CA ASN A 518 -5.67 12.97 -2.18
C ASN A 518 -4.37 12.48 -2.83
N ARG A 519 -4.39 12.13 -4.13
CA ARG A 519 -3.27 11.56 -4.91
C ARG A 519 -2.64 10.33 -4.28
N TYR A 520 -3.46 9.53 -3.59
CA TYR A 520 -3.05 8.22 -3.16
C TYR A 520 -2.87 7.30 -4.38
N ASP A 521 -1.89 6.41 -4.28
CA ASP A 521 -1.51 5.51 -5.35
C ASP A 521 -1.63 4.08 -4.84
N TYR A 522 -2.61 3.36 -5.39
CA TYR A 522 -2.93 1.99 -4.98
C TYR A 522 -1.76 1.01 -5.24
N PHE A 523 -0.88 1.27 -6.21
CA PHE A 523 0.31 0.46 -6.43
C PHE A 523 1.30 0.63 -5.28
N HIS A 524 1.61 1.88 -4.93
CA HIS A 524 2.52 2.20 -3.83
C HIS A 524 1.97 1.78 -2.47
N LEU A 525 0.66 1.95 -2.23
CA LEU A 525 0.00 1.49 -1.01
C LEU A 525 -0.02 -0.04 -0.91
N THR A 526 -0.28 -0.77 -2.00
CA THR A 526 -0.19 -2.24 -2.02
C THR A 526 1.24 -2.73 -1.74
N LYS A 527 2.24 -2.05 -2.31
CA LYS A 527 3.65 -2.35 -2.04
C LYS A 527 4.03 -2.10 -0.58
N ARG A 528 3.51 -1.02 0.03
CA ARG A 528 3.64 -0.76 1.48
C ARG A 528 2.96 -1.85 2.31
N MET A 529 1.71 -2.21 2.01
CA MET A 529 1.00 -3.31 2.68
C MET A 529 1.80 -4.62 2.64
N PHE A 530 2.34 -4.99 1.48
CA PHE A 530 3.19 -6.18 1.36
C PHE A 530 4.45 -6.11 2.24
N ASN A 531 5.17 -4.98 2.23
CA ASN A 531 6.35 -4.78 3.08
C ASN A 531 5.98 -4.84 4.58
N ASP A 532 4.83 -4.31 4.95
CA ASP A 532 4.23 -4.36 6.29
C ASP A 532 3.63 -5.74 6.63
N LYS A 533 3.84 -6.76 5.76
CA LYS A 533 3.39 -8.15 5.89
C LYS A 533 1.87 -8.32 5.97
N ILE A 534 1.13 -7.39 5.38
CA ILE A 534 -0.32 -7.41 5.24
C ILE A 534 -0.68 -8.20 3.98
N VAL A 535 -1.47 -9.27 4.15
CA VAL A 535 -2.01 -10.09 3.05
C VAL A 535 -3.39 -9.56 2.68
N VAL A 536 -3.62 -9.22 1.41
CA VAL A 536 -4.92 -8.75 0.92
C VAL A 536 -5.66 -9.90 0.27
N ASN A 537 -6.77 -10.33 0.85
CA ASN A 537 -7.71 -11.24 0.22
C ASN A 537 -8.81 -10.44 -0.44
N SER A 538 -9.25 -10.86 -1.62
CA SER A 538 -10.13 -10.08 -2.48
C SER A 538 -11.40 -10.85 -2.84
N VAL A 539 -12.54 -10.20 -2.68
CA VAL A 539 -13.87 -10.74 -2.97
C VAL A 539 -14.50 -9.83 -4.00
N PHE A 540 -14.60 -10.32 -5.25
CA PHE A 540 -15.14 -9.53 -6.34
C PHE A 540 -16.65 -9.71 -6.44
N CYS A 541 -17.39 -8.61 -6.29
CA CYS A 541 -18.86 -8.61 -6.23
C CYS A 541 -19.54 -8.25 -7.57
N GLY A 542 -18.77 -7.86 -8.60
CA GLY A 542 -19.24 -7.36 -9.89
C GLY A 542 -19.77 -8.42 -10.88
N GLY A 543 -20.47 -9.44 -10.39
CA GLY A 543 -21.14 -10.46 -11.21
C GLY A 543 -20.35 -11.77 -11.43
N ARG A 544 -20.94 -12.68 -12.22
CA ARG A 544 -20.49 -14.08 -12.35
C ARG A 544 -19.22 -14.27 -13.18
N TYR A 545 -18.07 -13.88 -12.64
CA TYR A 545 -16.77 -14.40 -13.04
C TYR A 545 -16.49 -15.72 -12.33
N GLY A 546 -15.99 -16.73 -13.05
CA GLY A 546 -15.63 -18.00 -12.43
C GLY A 546 -14.35 -17.89 -11.61
N ASP A 547 -14.29 -18.58 -10.46
CA ASP A 547 -13.14 -18.56 -9.55
C ASP A 547 -11.79 -18.87 -10.24
N GLU A 548 -11.80 -19.77 -11.22
CA GLU A 548 -10.62 -20.11 -12.04
C GLU A 548 -10.19 -19.00 -13.01
N GLN A 549 -11.12 -18.16 -13.46
CA GLN A 549 -10.83 -17.03 -14.34
C GLN A 549 -10.20 -15.90 -13.53
N LEU A 550 -10.83 -15.52 -12.41
CA LEU A 550 -10.34 -14.46 -11.52
C LEU A 550 -8.92 -14.70 -11.02
N GLN A 551 -8.56 -15.95 -10.70
CA GLN A 551 -7.20 -16.31 -10.29
C GLN A 551 -6.13 -16.15 -11.40
N LYS A 552 -6.54 -16.14 -12.67
CA LYS A 552 -5.65 -16.12 -13.85
C LYS A 552 -5.65 -14.79 -14.61
N LEU A 553 -6.49 -13.82 -14.22
CA LEU A 553 -6.53 -12.51 -14.88
C LEU A 553 -5.19 -11.78 -14.78
N GLU A 554 -4.55 -11.82 -13.60
CA GLU A 554 -3.24 -11.23 -13.34
C GLU A 554 -2.34 -12.26 -12.66
N ASP A 555 -1.81 -13.24 -13.41
CA ASP A 555 -0.97 -14.35 -12.91
C ASP A 555 0.46 -13.88 -12.58
N VAL A 556 0.54 -12.99 -11.59
CA VAL A 556 1.75 -12.32 -11.10
C VAL A 556 2.37 -13.12 -9.95
N ASP A 557 3.70 -13.18 -9.89
CA ASP A 557 4.43 -13.82 -8.80
C ASP A 557 4.21 -13.05 -7.48
N VAL A 558 4.12 -13.75 -6.35
CA VAL A 558 3.96 -13.09 -5.03
C VAL A 558 5.18 -12.19 -4.78
N ALA A 559 4.98 -10.96 -4.31
CA ALA A 559 6.01 -9.92 -4.14
C ALA A 559 6.56 -9.30 -5.44
N ASP A 560 6.01 -9.60 -6.62
CA ASP A 560 6.46 -8.96 -7.86
C ASP A 560 5.86 -7.56 -8.03
N PHE A 561 6.66 -6.57 -7.65
CA PHE A 561 6.42 -5.13 -7.88
C PHE A 561 7.48 -4.55 -8.83
N SER A 562 7.93 -5.34 -9.82
CA SER A 562 8.95 -4.92 -10.79
C SER A 562 8.42 -3.91 -11.82
N GLU A 563 7.17 -4.06 -12.23
CA GLU A 563 6.46 -3.12 -13.11
C GLU A 563 5.32 -2.42 -12.35
N SER A 564 5.13 -1.13 -12.61
CA SER A 564 3.99 -0.36 -12.08
C SER A 564 2.73 -0.68 -12.87
N VAL A 565 1.69 -1.19 -12.21
CA VAL A 565 0.36 -1.31 -12.82
C VAL A 565 -0.40 0.01 -12.75
N SER A 566 -1.15 0.30 -13.81
CA SER A 566 -2.07 1.43 -13.91
C SER A 566 -3.24 1.04 -14.80
N ARG A 567 -4.42 1.62 -14.59
CA ARG A 567 -5.63 1.42 -15.41
C ARG A 567 -6.05 -0.04 -15.58
N LEU A 568 -5.86 -0.86 -14.55
CA LEU A 568 -6.39 -2.22 -14.51
C LEU A 568 -7.92 -2.20 -14.68
N GLY A 569 -8.50 -3.22 -15.31
CA GLY A 569 -9.96 -3.41 -15.28
C GLY A 569 -10.46 -3.80 -13.88
N HIS A 570 -11.75 -3.63 -13.60
CA HIS A 570 -12.32 -3.90 -12.28
C HIS A 570 -11.88 -5.26 -11.70
N PRO A 571 -12.15 -6.44 -12.31
CA PRO A 571 -11.73 -7.73 -11.75
C PRO A 571 -10.20 -7.95 -11.80
N ASN A 572 -9.47 -7.28 -12.70
CA ASN A 572 -8.02 -7.37 -12.79
C ASN A 572 -7.35 -6.73 -11.56
N PHE A 573 -7.87 -5.60 -11.06
CA PHE A 573 -7.35 -4.98 -9.84
C PHE A 573 -7.45 -5.92 -8.62
N PHE A 574 -8.61 -6.52 -8.37
CA PHE A 574 -8.78 -7.51 -7.29
C PHE A 574 -7.87 -8.73 -7.49
N SER A 575 -7.68 -9.17 -8.74
CA SER A 575 -6.80 -10.30 -9.05
C SER A 575 -5.34 -9.97 -8.71
N TRP A 576 -4.86 -8.82 -9.19
CA TRP A 576 -3.51 -8.33 -8.97
C TRP A 576 -3.19 -8.13 -7.50
N VAL A 577 -4.03 -7.40 -6.75
CA VAL A 577 -3.75 -7.07 -5.34
C VAL A 577 -3.71 -8.33 -4.46
N ALA A 578 -4.59 -9.30 -4.70
CA ALA A 578 -4.54 -10.59 -4.02
C ALA A 578 -3.31 -11.40 -4.43
N ASN A 579 -3.01 -11.47 -5.73
CA ASN A 579 -1.90 -12.28 -6.24
C ASN A 579 -0.54 -11.76 -5.80
N VAL A 580 -0.29 -10.44 -5.85
CA VAL A 580 1.00 -9.86 -5.46
C VAL A 580 1.24 -9.90 -3.93
N THR A 581 0.17 -9.78 -3.12
CA THR A 581 0.28 -9.90 -1.65
C THR A 581 0.23 -11.36 -1.13
N GLY A 582 -0.10 -12.32 -2.00
CA GLY A 582 -0.22 -13.75 -1.66
C GLY A 582 -1.59 -14.16 -1.08
N GLY A 583 -2.57 -13.28 -1.13
CA GLY A 583 -3.95 -13.57 -0.72
C GLY A 583 -4.68 -14.55 -1.66
N MET A 584 -5.97 -14.71 -1.39
CA MET A 584 -6.91 -15.42 -2.27
C MET A 584 -7.86 -14.41 -2.93
N ILE A 585 -8.18 -14.65 -4.22
CA ILE A 585 -9.29 -13.99 -4.91
C ILE A 585 -10.42 -15.00 -5.16
N ILE A 586 -11.66 -14.58 -4.88
CA ILE A 586 -12.90 -15.33 -5.14
C ILE A 586 -13.96 -14.38 -5.71
N GLY A 587 -14.80 -14.89 -6.61
CA GLY A 587 -15.98 -14.17 -7.11
C GLY A 587 -17.23 -14.60 -6.37
N VAL A 588 -18.15 -13.68 -6.09
CA VAL A 588 -19.40 -14.04 -5.40
C VAL A 588 -20.40 -14.68 -6.38
N GLU A 589 -20.73 -15.96 -6.17
CA GLU A 589 -21.80 -16.65 -6.91
C GLU A 589 -23.18 -16.40 -6.30
N GLN A 590 -23.28 -16.42 -4.97
CA GLN A 590 -24.46 -16.06 -4.18
C GLN A 590 -24.05 -15.10 -3.07
N ILE A 591 -24.85 -14.07 -2.79
CA ILE A 591 -24.50 -13.02 -1.82
C ILE A 591 -24.11 -13.58 -0.44
N ASP A 592 -24.79 -14.63 0.00
CA ASP A 592 -24.54 -15.37 1.26
C ASP A 592 -23.14 -16.00 1.35
N ASP A 593 -22.43 -16.18 0.22
CA ASP A 593 -21.07 -16.72 0.20
C ASP A 593 -20.04 -15.76 0.82
N LEU A 594 -20.32 -14.45 0.90
CA LEU A 594 -19.38 -13.45 1.46
C LEU A 594 -18.91 -13.85 2.87
N ILE A 595 -19.83 -14.31 3.72
CA ILE A 595 -19.54 -14.71 5.11
C ILE A 595 -18.61 -15.92 5.15
N ASP A 596 -18.84 -16.93 4.31
CA ASP A 596 -17.99 -18.11 4.20
C ASP A 596 -16.61 -17.79 3.60
N ILE A 597 -16.53 -16.82 2.68
CA ILE A 597 -15.28 -16.36 2.07
C ILE A 597 -14.44 -15.59 3.11
N ILE A 598 -15.06 -14.71 3.92
CA ILE A 598 -14.38 -14.04 5.04
C ILE A 598 -13.84 -15.08 6.04
N MET A 599 -14.63 -16.10 6.39
CA MET A 599 -14.17 -17.18 7.26
C MET A 599 -13.01 -17.98 6.63
N ALA A 600 -13.07 -18.28 5.33
CA ALA A 600 -11.99 -18.98 4.62
C ALA A 600 -10.68 -18.20 4.62
N ALA A 601 -10.74 -16.89 4.33
CA ALA A 601 -9.59 -16.00 4.37
C ALA A 601 -8.98 -15.91 5.78
N ALA A 602 -9.81 -15.67 6.79
CA ALA A 602 -9.37 -15.59 8.18
C ALA A 602 -8.77 -16.92 8.68
N ALA A 603 -9.39 -18.07 8.37
CA ALA A 603 -8.86 -19.38 8.74
C ALA A 603 -7.54 -19.71 8.02
N LYS A 604 -7.40 -19.32 6.75
CA LYS A 604 -6.16 -19.46 5.97
C LYS A 604 -5.03 -18.62 6.57
N ASP A 605 -5.26 -17.34 6.84
CA ASP A 605 -4.23 -16.44 7.37
C ASP A 605 -3.96 -16.62 8.88
N ALA A 606 -4.89 -17.20 9.64
CA ALA A 606 -4.63 -17.69 11.00
C ALA A 606 -3.86 -19.02 11.04
N GLY A 607 -3.77 -19.75 9.93
CA GLY A 607 -3.17 -21.10 9.86
C GLY A 607 -4.10 -22.26 10.28
N ASN A 608 -5.39 -21.99 10.54
CA ASN A 608 -6.36 -22.96 11.05
C ASN A 608 -7.24 -23.60 9.95
N LEU A 609 -6.77 -23.58 8.70
CA LEU A 609 -7.52 -24.02 7.52
C LEU A 609 -7.97 -25.50 7.59
N GLU A 610 -7.22 -26.39 8.24
CA GLU A 610 -7.61 -27.79 8.44
C GLU A 610 -8.81 -27.96 9.38
N GLU A 611 -8.93 -27.11 10.41
CA GLU A 611 -10.08 -27.13 11.32
C GLU A 611 -11.32 -26.57 10.62
N PHE A 612 -11.14 -25.49 9.86
CA PHE A 612 -12.21 -24.91 9.06
C PHE A 612 -12.71 -25.88 7.98
N GLU A 613 -11.83 -26.60 7.28
CA GLU A 613 -12.20 -27.65 6.33
C GLU A 613 -13.05 -28.76 6.99
N LYS A 614 -12.70 -29.20 8.21
CA LYS A 614 -13.48 -30.21 8.96
C LYS A 614 -14.89 -29.70 9.27
N LYS A 615 -15.03 -28.43 9.68
CA LYS A 615 -16.34 -27.78 9.93
C LYS A 615 -17.16 -27.66 8.62
N LEU A 616 -16.53 -27.26 7.52
CA LEU A 616 -17.16 -27.11 6.21
C LEU A 616 -17.67 -28.44 5.63
N LYS A 617 -16.91 -29.54 5.79
CA LYS A 617 -17.35 -30.90 5.38
C LYS A 617 -18.63 -31.34 6.07
N LEU A 618 -18.89 -30.87 7.29
CA LEU A 618 -20.07 -31.20 8.09
C LEU A 618 -21.25 -30.26 7.81
N LYS A 619 -21.02 -28.95 7.66
CA LYS A 619 -22.07 -27.94 7.46
C LYS A 619 -22.49 -27.74 6.00
N ALA A 620 -21.53 -27.63 5.08
CA ALA A 620 -21.76 -27.17 3.70
C ALA A 620 -20.74 -27.78 2.71
N PRO A 621 -20.78 -29.10 2.46
CA PRO A 621 -19.78 -29.79 1.62
C PRO A 621 -19.71 -29.28 0.17
N SER A 622 -20.76 -28.62 -0.34
CA SER A 622 -20.75 -27.94 -1.65
C SER A 622 -19.75 -26.77 -1.72
N LYS A 623 -19.41 -26.13 -0.59
CA LYS A 623 -18.50 -24.98 -0.52
C LYS A 623 -17.02 -25.37 -0.34
N LEU A 624 -16.68 -26.66 -0.46
CA LEU A 624 -15.28 -27.13 -0.36
C LEU A 624 -14.32 -26.51 -1.38
N LYS A 625 -14.82 -26.02 -2.53
CA LYS A 625 -14.02 -25.27 -3.50
C LYS A 625 -13.28 -24.07 -2.88
N LEU A 626 -13.88 -23.41 -1.88
CA LEU A 626 -13.25 -22.29 -1.15
C LEU A 626 -11.95 -22.73 -0.46
N ILE A 627 -11.93 -23.94 0.10
CA ILE A 627 -10.76 -24.51 0.78
C ILE A 627 -9.62 -24.79 -0.21
N ASP A 628 -9.92 -25.25 -1.43
CA ASP A 628 -8.90 -25.53 -2.43
C ASP A 628 -8.23 -24.25 -2.94
N ILE A 629 -8.99 -23.15 -3.07
CA ILE A 629 -8.47 -21.81 -3.39
C ILE A 629 -7.57 -21.29 -2.25
N ALA A 630 -8.02 -21.42 -1.00
CA ALA A 630 -7.24 -21.07 0.19
C ALA A 630 -5.93 -21.89 0.29
N LYS A 631 -5.97 -23.20 0.03
CA LYS A 631 -4.78 -24.07 -0.03
C LYS A 631 -3.84 -23.66 -1.16
N LYS A 632 -4.36 -23.26 -2.33
CA LYS A 632 -3.54 -22.84 -3.48
C LYS A 632 -2.78 -21.54 -3.21
N SER A 633 -3.43 -20.53 -2.63
CA SER A 633 -2.77 -19.28 -2.21
C SER A 633 -1.71 -19.54 -1.12
N GLN A 634 -2.03 -20.34 -0.10
CA GLN A 634 -1.07 -20.75 0.94
C GLN A 634 0.18 -21.44 0.36
N ARG A 635 0.02 -22.28 -0.67
CA ARG A 635 1.14 -22.90 -1.40
C ARG A 635 2.00 -21.89 -2.17
N ARG A 636 1.40 -20.85 -2.77
CA ARG A 636 2.15 -19.77 -3.45
C ARG A 636 3.02 -18.98 -2.47
N ILE A 637 2.46 -18.55 -1.33
CA ILE A 637 3.24 -17.91 -0.24
C ILE A 637 4.39 -18.83 0.21
N ALA A 638 4.12 -20.11 0.44
CA ALA A 638 5.15 -21.05 0.88
C ALA A 638 6.25 -21.29 -0.18
N HIS A 639 5.90 -21.27 -1.47
CA HIS A 639 6.88 -21.34 -2.57
C HIS A 639 7.75 -20.09 -2.60
N GLN A 640 7.16 -18.89 -2.52
CA GLN A 640 7.93 -17.64 -2.57
C GLN A 640 8.83 -17.45 -1.35
N LYS A 641 8.38 -17.81 -0.14
CA LYS A 641 9.23 -17.87 1.06
C LYS A 641 10.44 -18.79 0.86
N ARG A 642 10.29 -19.92 0.15
CA ARG A 642 11.40 -20.83 -0.20
C ARG A 642 12.30 -20.31 -1.32
N LYS A 643 11.80 -19.43 -2.20
CA LYS A 643 12.56 -18.75 -3.26
C LYS A 643 13.45 -17.64 -2.67
N LEU A 644 12.96 -16.93 -1.66
CA LEU A 644 13.67 -15.86 -0.94
C LEU A 644 14.67 -16.37 0.14
N LEU A 645 14.55 -17.63 0.55
CA LEU A 645 15.47 -18.30 1.50
C LEU A 645 16.62 -19.06 0.79
N LYS A 646 16.74 -18.93 -0.53
CA LYS A 646 17.75 -19.55 -1.38
C LYS A 646 18.57 -18.49 -2.08
#